data_AF-A0A5N6ED84-F1
#
_entry.id   AF-A0A5N6ED84-F1
#
_cell.length_a   1.000
_cell.length_b   1.000
_cell.length_c   1.000
_cell.angle_alpha   90.00
_cell.angle_beta   90.00
_cell.angle_gamma   90.00
#
_symmetry.space_group_name_H-M   'P 1'
#
loop_
_entity.id
_entity.type
_entity.pdbx_description
1 polymer ?
#
loop_
_entity_poly.entity_id
_entity_poly.type
_entity_poly.pdbx_seq_one_letter_code
_entity_poly.pdbx_strand_id
1 'polypeptide(L)'
;MDTTHLEKKHSQAGDDASADKAVGNVIALDDNEAEQFYGSSTTHAYRLKSELFASQGIGSVQPPIEQELSGIVHVSYSSIAYYIGLILGASCWGISSDLIGRRPAFNGTVLIAGIFLCAAAGSMNFVAFSALWAVIGTAAGGNVPVGSMMFLEFIPMRSVSLQPNAHLITNGNQPSISSHGIDRMVEPGRYTLITLGAMSLVFTLIRLLAFKLPETPRYLLSQGRDQDAVEAVNYVARQNGRPEPLTIGMLREIDIRLGTTPSEDGAHARISTKDMIAENMRTFKGEHYRALFATSKLSRHTIIIWVIWLTIGIGYPLYFNFLPSYLETKFTDGSSLYLTYRNYCITSAVGIVGPLSAAVGVNTTLGRRYMMGISSIVTAVFLFAYVGVNNSTASLAFSCVTSILANFVAHHNKESSCWVVLYGKVYDVTHFLSSHPGGPQAILHVSGRDATDDFDPIHPPETMDSIQSALIGSISLDEKPSCATQTKDIVGEIDVDTLLNLDEIEKAVTNVISKKAWAYYYSAADDKTTKDFNTQVYRSLLLRPRVFVDCRKCDVETELLGWKVGLPIYVSPTAMARLGHPSGEAGIAEACGAFGALQIIANNSSLSPEQVVAKALPTQVFGWQLYVQLDRRASEAMLARVNRLDAVKFVVLTLDAPVSGKREDDERINVQSNPAGSVSAQLFAGTDPSLTWNETLEWLSRHTKKPIILKGLQTHEDVAIAARYTPLVRAVILSNHGGRSLDTAPPAVHTLLEVRKYCPHVFKKMEVWVDGGIRRGTDVVKALCLGAKAVGIGRPALWGLGAGGVKGVERTLQSLPPILFCNCPWSYTNILS
;
A
#
# COMPACT_ATOMS: atom_id res chain seq x y z
N MET A 1 41.09 20.26 29.02
CA MET A 1 42.12 20.86 29.88
C MET A 1 43.07 21.60 28.95
N ASP A 2 43.04 22.92 28.79
CA ASP A 2 42.20 24.01 29.35
C ASP A 2 42.23 25.16 28.31
N THR A 3 41.09 25.69 27.82
CA THR A 3 40.43 26.94 28.27
C THR A 3 41.38 28.18 28.33
N THR A 4 41.08 29.39 27.82
CA THR A 4 39.87 29.98 27.19
C THR A 4 40.17 31.40 26.63
N HIS A 5 39.20 31.99 25.90
CA HIS A 5 38.92 33.44 25.73
C HIS A 5 39.88 34.34 24.91
N LEU A 6 39.35 34.94 23.82
CA LEU A 6 38.86 36.35 23.80
C LEU A 6 38.38 36.76 22.39
N GLU A 7 37.11 37.15 22.24
CA GLU A 7 36.62 37.93 21.08
C GLU A 7 36.43 39.41 21.46
N LYS A 8 36.62 40.33 20.50
CA LYS A 8 36.22 41.75 20.67
C LYS A 8 35.98 42.50 19.35
N LYS A 9 34.79 43.11 19.27
CA LYS A 9 34.39 44.34 18.54
C LYS A 9 34.32 44.39 16.99
N HIS A 10 33.07 44.50 16.53
CA HIS A 10 32.46 45.63 15.77
C HIS A 10 33.29 46.48 14.79
N SER A 11 32.72 46.69 13.59
CA SER A 11 32.43 48.04 13.05
C SER A 11 31.24 48.03 12.06
N GLN A 12 30.56 49.18 11.90
CA GLN A 12 29.44 49.48 10.98
C GLN A 12 30.01 50.11 9.65
N ALA A 13 29.30 50.53 8.60
CA ALA A 13 27.87 50.81 8.32
C ALA A 13 27.59 50.93 6.79
N GLY A 14 26.29 50.98 6.38
CA GLY A 14 25.77 51.58 5.13
C GLY A 14 25.84 50.76 3.83
N ASP A 15 24.91 50.87 2.85
CA ASP A 15 23.58 51.51 2.82
C ASP A 15 22.72 50.91 1.66
N ASP A 16 21.41 51.21 1.67
CA ASP A 16 20.40 51.14 0.59
C ASP A 16 19.97 49.80 -0.09
N ALA A 17 18.75 49.38 0.32
CA ALA A 17 17.58 49.07 -0.52
C ALA A 17 17.64 48.08 -1.72
N SER A 18 17.09 46.87 -1.51
CA SER A 18 15.95 46.38 -2.32
C SER A 18 15.18 45.27 -1.60
N ALA A 19 13.85 45.29 -1.70
CA ALA A 19 12.98 44.29 -1.10
C ALA A 19 12.81 43.09 -2.04
N ASP A 20 13.62 42.03 -1.87
CA ASP A 20 13.38 40.73 -2.52
C ASP A 20 14.19 39.57 -1.89
N LYS A 21 13.98 39.30 -0.59
CA LYS A 21 14.60 38.15 0.10
C LYS A 21 13.91 37.73 1.41
N ALA A 22 12.61 37.44 1.32
CA ALA A 22 11.84 36.80 2.39
C ALA A 22 10.92 35.68 1.86
N VAL A 23 11.38 34.92 0.86
CA VAL A 23 10.71 33.69 0.43
C VAL A 23 11.04 32.61 1.44
N GLY A 24 10.15 32.43 2.43
CA GLY A 24 10.30 31.41 3.47
C GLY A 24 10.26 30.01 2.87
N ASN A 25 11.13 29.13 3.36
CA ASN A 25 11.07 27.70 3.05
C ASN A 25 9.69 27.15 3.43
N VAL A 26 9.01 26.49 2.48
CA VAL A 26 7.88 25.62 2.81
C VAL A 26 8.46 24.39 3.52
N ILE A 27 8.50 24.45 4.85
CA ILE A 27 8.90 23.32 5.68
C ILE A 27 7.76 22.31 5.63
N ALA A 28 7.94 21.25 4.82
CA ALA A 28 7.16 20.04 4.99
C ALA A 28 7.58 19.45 6.35
N LEU A 29 6.66 19.50 7.32
CA LEU A 29 6.84 18.88 8.64
C LEU A 29 7.11 17.38 8.46
N ASP A 30 8.08 16.84 9.19
CA ASP A 30 8.32 15.40 9.24
C ASP A 30 7.08 14.69 9.84
N ASP A 31 6.81 13.45 9.44
CA ASP A 31 5.64 12.70 9.91
C ASP A 31 5.65 12.51 11.44
N ASN A 32 6.85 12.40 12.06
CA ASN A 32 6.98 12.37 13.52
C ASN A 32 6.65 13.73 14.17
N GLU A 33 7.01 14.85 13.53
CA GLU A 33 6.64 16.18 13.99
C GLU A 33 5.13 16.41 13.80
N ALA A 34 4.51 15.84 12.76
CA ALA A 34 3.08 15.85 12.50
C ALA A 34 2.27 15.01 13.51
N GLU A 35 2.78 13.84 13.93
CA GLU A 35 2.16 13.04 15.00
C GLU A 35 2.25 13.75 16.35
N GLN A 36 3.38 14.39 16.64
CA GLN A 36 3.48 15.30 17.78
C GLN A 36 2.53 16.51 17.63
N PHE A 37 2.31 17.01 16.41
CA PHE A 37 1.47 18.18 16.11
C PHE A 37 0.04 18.01 16.61
N TYR A 38 -0.64 16.93 16.24
CA TYR A 38 -2.06 16.74 16.54
C TYR A 38 -2.31 16.03 17.90
N GLY A 39 -1.44 16.28 18.88
CA GLY A 39 -1.31 15.54 20.15
C GLY A 39 -2.51 15.53 21.11
N SER A 40 -3.09 14.34 21.25
CA SER A 40 -3.30 13.62 22.53
C SER A 40 -4.25 14.11 23.66
N SER A 41 -5.10 15.14 23.49
CA SER A 41 -6.21 15.37 24.46
C SER A 41 -7.57 15.63 23.80
N THR A 42 -7.66 16.62 22.94
CA THR A 42 -8.90 17.10 22.30
C THR A 42 -9.57 15.99 21.47
N THR A 43 -8.84 15.39 20.52
CA THR A 43 -9.32 14.31 19.64
C THR A 43 -9.72 13.04 20.40
N HIS A 44 -9.15 12.80 21.59
CA HIS A 44 -9.49 11.66 22.43
C HIS A 44 -10.73 11.91 23.29
N ALA A 45 -10.93 13.14 23.78
CA ALA A 45 -12.15 13.54 24.49
C ALA A 45 -13.39 13.50 23.58
N TYR A 46 -13.24 13.83 22.29
CA TYR A 46 -14.36 13.81 21.33
C TYR A 46 -14.93 12.41 21.02
N ARG A 47 -14.24 11.32 21.38
CA ARG A 47 -14.73 9.93 21.23
C ARG A 47 -15.71 9.46 22.32
N LEU A 48 -16.38 10.39 23.01
CA LEU A 48 -17.54 10.11 23.86
C LEU A 48 -18.72 9.62 23.01
N LYS A 49 -18.86 8.28 22.90
CA LYS A 49 -19.96 7.59 22.19
C LYS A 49 -21.30 7.74 22.94
N SER A 50 -21.88 8.93 22.92
CA SER A 50 -23.25 9.22 23.43
C SER A 50 -24.36 8.42 22.74
N GLU A 51 -24.04 7.82 21.59
CA GLU A 51 -24.91 7.03 20.72
C GLU A 51 -25.13 5.59 21.22
N LEU A 52 -24.31 5.10 22.16
CA LEU A 52 -24.55 3.82 22.81
C LEU A 52 -25.79 3.84 23.73
N PHE A 53 -26.16 5.00 24.29
CA PHE A 53 -27.24 5.09 25.28
C PHE A 53 -28.61 4.65 24.76
N ALA A 54 -28.95 4.97 23.50
CA ALA A 54 -30.21 4.54 22.89
C ALA A 54 -30.18 3.04 22.50
N SER A 55 -29.09 2.58 21.91
CA SER A 55 -28.96 1.18 21.45
C SER A 55 -28.83 0.18 22.61
N GLN A 56 -28.13 0.54 23.69
CA GLN A 56 -28.09 -0.24 24.94
C GLN A 56 -29.37 -0.09 25.76
N GLY A 57 -30.11 1.02 25.57
CA GLY A 57 -31.41 1.26 26.18
C GLY A 57 -32.47 0.23 25.81
N ILE A 58 -32.41 -0.39 24.62
CA ILE A 58 -33.41 -1.37 24.14
C ILE A 58 -33.63 -2.49 25.18
N GLY A 59 -32.57 -3.21 25.57
CA GLY A 59 -32.67 -4.30 26.55
C GLY A 59 -32.95 -3.84 27.99
N SER A 60 -32.78 -2.55 28.28
CA SER A 60 -33.05 -1.97 29.61
C SER A 60 -34.45 -1.36 29.74
N VAL A 61 -35.10 -1.01 28.62
CA VAL A 61 -36.39 -0.30 28.56
C VAL A 61 -37.53 -1.24 28.18
N GLN A 62 -37.28 -2.27 27.37
CA GLN A 62 -38.33 -3.19 26.93
C GLN A 62 -39.05 -3.93 28.09
N PRO A 63 -38.36 -4.54 29.08
CA PRO A 63 -39.06 -5.29 30.13
C PRO A 63 -39.98 -4.43 31.02
N PRO A 64 -39.62 -3.19 31.43
CA PRO A 64 -40.58 -2.28 32.05
C PRO A 64 -41.76 -1.92 31.15
N ILE A 65 -41.51 -1.56 29.88
CA ILE A 65 -42.55 -1.14 28.94
C ILE A 65 -43.56 -2.25 28.66
N GLU A 66 -43.13 -3.51 28.68
CA GLU A 66 -43.98 -4.70 28.55
C GLU A 66 -44.92 -4.90 29.75
N GLN A 67 -44.50 -4.50 30.95
CA GLN A 67 -45.33 -4.53 32.17
C GLN A 67 -46.27 -3.32 32.27
N GLU A 68 -45.95 -2.22 31.59
CA GLU A 68 -46.57 -0.91 31.79
C GLU A 68 -47.59 -0.55 30.70
N LEU A 69 -47.37 -0.95 29.44
CA LEU A 69 -48.25 -0.63 28.31
C LEU A 69 -49.16 -1.83 27.94
N SER A 70 -50.47 -1.66 28.09
CA SER A 70 -51.46 -2.66 27.68
C SER A 70 -51.59 -2.79 26.16
N GLY A 71 -51.88 -4.01 25.67
CA GLY A 71 -52.14 -4.28 24.24
C GLY A 71 -50.91 -4.62 23.40
N ILE A 72 -49.79 -4.99 24.04
CA ILE A 72 -48.60 -5.49 23.35
C ILE A 72 -48.85 -6.91 22.84
N VAL A 73 -48.62 -7.14 21.54
CA VAL A 73 -48.62 -8.50 20.95
C VAL A 73 -47.23 -9.14 21.10
N HIS A 74 -46.18 -8.40 20.75
CA HIS A 74 -44.78 -8.76 20.98
C HIS A 74 -43.95 -7.49 21.22
N VAL A 75 -43.25 -7.41 22.36
CA VAL A 75 -42.39 -6.25 22.69
C VAL A 75 -41.27 -6.03 21.66
N SER A 76 -40.82 -7.10 21.00
CA SER A 76 -39.77 -7.11 19.96
C SER A 76 -40.12 -6.27 18.72
N TYR A 77 -41.40 -5.94 18.49
CA TYR A 77 -41.78 -5.01 17.42
C TYR A 77 -41.22 -3.59 17.63
N SER A 78 -40.94 -3.19 18.88
CA SER A 78 -40.22 -1.94 19.15
C SER A 78 -38.77 -2.01 18.64
N SER A 79 -38.07 -3.15 18.77
CA SER A 79 -36.75 -3.34 18.15
C SER A 79 -36.81 -3.20 16.63
N ILE A 80 -37.83 -3.77 15.98
CA ILE A 80 -38.03 -3.64 14.52
C ILE A 80 -38.20 -2.17 14.14
N ALA A 81 -39.04 -1.42 14.87
CA ALA A 81 -39.25 0.00 14.63
C ALA A 81 -37.94 0.81 14.77
N TYR A 82 -37.13 0.54 15.79
CA TYR A 82 -35.81 1.14 15.97
C TYR A 82 -34.87 0.84 14.80
N TYR A 83 -34.78 -0.42 14.34
CA TYR A 83 -33.88 -0.79 13.25
C TYR A 83 -34.33 -0.25 11.89
N ILE A 84 -35.64 -0.14 11.62
CA ILE A 84 -36.17 0.57 10.45
C ILE A 84 -35.73 2.05 10.50
N GLY A 85 -35.89 2.68 11.66
CA GLY A 85 -35.38 4.03 11.90
C GLY A 85 -33.87 4.14 11.63
N LEU A 86 -33.08 3.23 12.19
CA LEU A 86 -31.62 3.20 12.05
C LEU A 86 -31.17 3.08 10.58
N ILE A 87 -31.83 2.24 9.77
CA ILE A 87 -31.56 2.14 8.33
C ILE A 87 -31.85 3.47 7.63
N LEU A 88 -33.04 4.05 7.86
CA LEU A 88 -33.41 5.35 7.28
C LEU A 88 -32.43 6.46 7.71
N GLY A 89 -31.99 6.44 8.96
CA GLY A 89 -30.99 7.36 9.48
C GLY A 89 -29.65 7.23 8.76
N ALA A 90 -29.11 6.01 8.68
CA ALA A 90 -27.83 5.75 8.04
C ALA A 90 -27.83 6.11 6.55
N SER A 91 -28.94 5.93 5.84
CA SER A 91 -29.09 6.33 4.42
C SER A 91 -29.26 7.83 4.23
N CYS A 92 -30.04 8.52 5.07
CA CYS A 92 -30.42 9.91 4.83
C CYS A 92 -29.42 10.93 5.40
N TRP A 93 -28.83 10.68 6.58
CA TRP A 93 -28.02 11.69 7.26
C TRP A 93 -26.70 12.01 6.57
N GLY A 94 -26.13 11.09 5.78
CA GLY A 94 -24.96 11.39 4.93
C GLY A 94 -25.26 12.54 3.97
N ILE A 95 -26.27 12.35 3.12
CA ILE A 95 -26.75 13.36 2.15
C ILE A 95 -27.19 14.64 2.87
N SER A 96 -27.91 14.54 3.99
CA SER A 96 -28.31 15.70 4.77
C SER A 96 -27.10 16.49 5.30
N SER A 97 -26.04 15.83 5.74
CA SER A 97 -24.84 16.48 6.28
C SER A 97 -24.01 17.22 5.21
N ASP A 98 -24.01 16.74 3.97
CA ASP A 98 -23.42 17.47 2.84
C ASP A 98 -24.27 18.70 2.42
N LEU A 99 -25.57 18.72 2.76
CA LEU A 99 -26.46 19.86 2.50
C LEU A 99 -26.38 20.94 3.58
N ILE A 100 -26.59 20.56 4.84
CA ILE A 100 -26.74 21.52 5.96
C ILE A 100 -25.42 21.84 6.67
N GLY A 101 -24.35 21.09 6.38
CA GLY A 101 -23.11 21.09 7.14
C GLY A 101 -23.05 19.89 8.08
N ARG A 102 -21.84 19.36 8.30
CA ARG A 102 -21.65 18.17 9.12
C ARG A 102 -21.79 18.50 10.59
N ARG A 103 -21.36 19.69 11.03
CA ARG A 103 -21.50 20.17 12.42
C ARG A 103 -22.96 20.29 12.86
N PRO A 104 -23.89 20.94 12.13
CA PRO A 104 -25.30 20.95 12.51
C PRO A 104 -25.93 19.55 12.41
N ALA A 105 -25.55 18.70 11.44
CA ALA A 105 -26.03 17.32 11.38
C ALA A 105 -25.61 16.48 12.62
N PHE A 106 -24.33 16.51 13.00
CA PHE A 106 -23.77 15.77 14.16
C PHE A 106 -24.34 16.21 15.52
N ASN A 107 -24.75 17.47 15.65
CA ASN A 107 -25.43 17.94 16.87
C ASN A 107 -26.95 17.68 16.80
N GLY A 108 -27.54 17.78 15.60
CA GLY A 108 -28.96 17.53 15.37
C GLY A 108 -29.38 16.10 15.66
N THR A 109 -28.56 15.11 15.31
CA THR A 109 -28.79 13.70 15.65
C THR A 109 -28.93 13.48 17.16
N VAL A 110 -27.96 13.95 17.96
CA VAL A 110 -28.00 13.76 19.42
C VAL A 110 -29.13 14.57 20.07
N LEU A 111 -29.43 15.77 19.56
CA LEU A 111 -30.56 16.57 20.01
C LEU A 111 -31.91 15.85 19.78
N ILE A 112 -32.11 15.30 18.58
CA ILE A 112 -33.32 14.52 18.23
C ILE A 112 -33.40 13.27 19.12
N ALA A 113 -32.31 12.53 19.29
CA ALA A 113 -32.29 11.38 20.21
C ALA A 113 -32.69 11.76 21.64
N GLY A 114 -32.12 12.84 22.19
CA GLY A 114 -32.43 13.33 23.55
C GLY A 114 -33.88 13.77 23.73
N ILE A 115 -34.41 14.58 22.81
CA ILE A 115 -35.81 15.04 22.83
C ILE A 115 -36.76 13.85 22.74
N PHE A 116 -36.55 12.95 21.78
CA PHE A 116 -37.47 11.84 21.53
C PHE A 116 -37.36 10.73 22.59
N LEU A 117 -36.21 10.54 23.25
CA LEU A 117 -36.09 9.69 24.45
C LEU A 117 -36.97 10.20 25.60
N CYS A 118 -36.93 11.51 25.88
CA CYS A 118 -37.83 12.12 26.87
C CYS A 118 -39.30 12.05 26.44
N ALA A 119 -39.61 12.22 25.16
CA ALA A 119 -40.97 12.09 24.65
C ALA A 119 -41.50 10.63 24.71
N ALA A 120 -40.64 9.63 24.45
CA ALA A 120 -40.99 8.22 24.56
C ALA A 120 -41.39 7.84 25.99
N ALA A 121 -40.78 8.45 27.00
CA ALA A 121 -41.18 8.31 28.41
C ALA A 121 -42.59 8.85 28.72
N GLY A 122 -43.16 9.69 27.84
CA GLY A 122 -44.54 10.17 27.93
C GLY A 122 -45.55 9.35 27.12
N SER A 123 -45.10 8.31 26.41
CA SER A 123 -46.01 7.49 25.57
C SER A 123 -47.01 6.69 26.41
N MET A 124 -48.26 6.62 25.95
CA MET A 124 -49.39 5.97 26.64
C MET A 124 -49.82 4.65 25.98
N ASN A 125 -49.22 4.29 24.84
CA ASN A 125 -49.50 3.04 24.13
C ASN A 125 -48.28 2.60 23.31
N PHE A 126 -48.19 1.31 23.05
CA PHE A 126 -47.01 0.69 22.44
C PHE A 126 -46.75 1.10 20.98
N VAL A 127 -47.79 1.52 20.24
CA VAL A 127 -47.64 2.03 18.88
C VAL A 127 -46.97 3.41 18.89
N ALA A 128 -47.42 4.31 19.76
CA ALA A 128 -46.80 5.62 19.97
C ALA A 128 -45.36 5.49 20.51
N PHE A 129 -45.13 4.58 21.46
CA PHE A 129 -43.78 4.24 21.92
C PHE A 129 -42.89 3.82 20.73
N SER A 130 -43.32 2.82 19.95
CA SER A 130 -42.54 2.27 18.83
C SER A 130 -42.29 3.30 17.72
N ALA A 131 -43.25 4.20 17.45
CA ALA A 131 -43.07 5.30 16.49
C ALA A 131 -41.99 6.30 16.94
N LEU A 132 -42.00 6.69 18.22
CA LEU A 132 -40.95 7.53 18.80
C LEU A 132 -39.60 6.80 18.84
N TRP A 133 -39.62 5.48 19.11
CA TRP A 133 -38.45 4.60 19.08
C TRP A 133 -37.80 4.51 17.69
N ALA A 134 -38.60 4.52 16.61
CA ALA A 134 -38.10 4.64 15.25
C ALA A 134 -37.41 5.98 14.99
N VAL A 135 -37.95 7.11 15.48
CA VAL A 135 -37.29 8.42 15.34
C VAL A 135 -35.93 8.46 16.07
N ILE A 136 -35.86 7.87 17.26
CA ILE A 136 -34.58 7.71 18.00
C ILE A 136 -33.61 6.83 17.20
N GLY A 137 -34.10 5.76 16.56
CA GLY A 137 -33.33 4.94 15.61
C GLY A 137 -32.74 5.77 14.46
N THR A 138 -33.55 6.62 13.82
CA THR A 138 -33.10 7.53 12.73
C THR A 138 -32.02 8.50 13.18
N ALA A 139 -32.11 9.01 14.41
CA ALA A 139 -31.04 9.82 15.00
C ALA A 139 -29.75 9.02 15.23
N ALA A 140 -29.85 7.82 15.82
CA ALA A 140 -28.70 6.96 16.09
C ALA A 140 -27.99 6.48 14.81
N GLY A 141 -28.75 6.11 13.77
CA GLY A 141 -28.21 5.64 12.49
C GLY A 141 -27.39 6.68 11.73
N GLY A 142 -27.73 7.96 11.86
CA GLY A 142 -26.98 9.05 11.25
C GLY A 142 -25.76 9.52 12.03
N ASN A 143 -25.78 9.38 13.35
CA ASN A 143 -24.74 9.94 14.21
C ASN A 143 -23.37 9.25 14.02
N VAL A 144 -23.37 7.92 13.87
CA VAL A 144 -22.15 7.11 13.65
C VAL A 144 -21.40 7.51 12.37
N PRO A 145 -22.01 7.54 11.16
CA PRO A 145 -21.31 7.92 9.94
C PRO A 145 -20.92 9.41 9.93
N VAL A 146 -21.83 10.32 10.31
CA VAL A 146 -21.56 11.77 10.27
C VAL A 146 -20.45 12.15 11.27
N GLY A 147 -20.49 11.59 12.47
CA GLY A 147 -19.41 11.77 13.46
C GLY A 147 -18.08 11.20 12.99
N SER A 148 -18.08 10.02 12.37
CA SER A 148 -16.85 9.43 11.82
C SER A 148 -16.23 10.30 10.72
N MET A 149 -17.04 10.79 9.77
CA MET A 149 -16.60 11.70 8.71
C MET A 149 -16.08 13.04 9.27
N MET A 150 -16.72 13.54 10.32
CA MET A 150 -16.31 14.78 10.98
C MET A 150 -14.92 14.70 11.60
N PHE A 151 -14.60 13.62 12.32
CA PHE A 151 -13.28 13.49 12.94
C PHE A 151 -12.19 13.09 11.94
N LEU A 152 -12.49 12.23 10.97
CA LEU A 152 -11.51 11.77 9.99
C LEU A 152 -10.95 12.88 9.10
N GLU A 153 -11.64 14.02 8.93
CA GLU A 153 -11.12 15.14 8.15
C GLU A 153 -10.16 16.08 8.90
N PHE A 154 -10.00 15.92 10.22
CA PHE A 154 -8.99 16.61 11.02
C PHE A 154 -7.82 15.68 11.41
N ILE A 155 -7.79 14.46 10.88
CA ILE A 155 -6.82 13.40 11.22
C ILE A 155 -6.00 13.07 9.95
N PRO A 156 -4.67 13.21 9.93
CA PRO A 156 -3.87 12.86 8.76
C PRO A 156 -3.94 11.36 8.48
N MET A 157 -4.03 10.96 7.20
CA MET A 157 -4.44 9.60 6.79
C MET A 157 -3.51 8.44 7.21
N ARG A 158 -2.35 8.70 7.83
CA ARG A 158 -1.52 7.66 8.49
C ARG A 158 -1.94 7.36 9.94
N SER A 159 -2.70 8.23 10.60
CA SER A 159 -2.95 8.20 12.05
C SER A 159 -4.30 7.59 12.45
N VAL A 160 -4.47 6.27 12.27
CA VAL A 160 -5.59 5.52 12.86
C VAL A 160 -5.09 4.49 13.89
N SER A 161 -4.37 4.99 14.89
CA SER A 161 -4.13 4.27 16.13
C SER A 161 -4.00 5.23 17.32
N LEU A 162 -5.00 5.27 18.21
CA LEU A 162 -4.83 4.94 19.62
C LEU A 162 -6.15 4.91 20.43
N GLN A 163 -6.20 3.92 21.32
CA GLN A 163 -6.89 3.74 22.62
C GLN A 163 -8.38 4.14 22.87
N PRO A 164 -9.15 3.28 23.59
CA PRO A 164 -10.52 3.54 24.03
C PRO A 164 -10.64 3.90 25.54
N ASN A 165 -10.37 5.15 25.93
CA ASN A 165 -10.62 5.58 27.32
C ASN A 165 -12.07 6.04 27.60
N ALA A 166 -12.94 6.07 26.58
CA ALA A 166 -14.34 6.48 26.72
C ALA A 166 -15.30 5.40 27.28
N HIS A 167 -14.89 4.13 27.37
CA HIS A 167 -15.72 3.07 27.97
C HIS A 167 -15.68 3.01 29.50
N LEU A 168 -14.74 3.71 30.14
CA LEU A 168 -14.61 3.75 31.60
C LEU A 168 -15.68 4.63 32.28
N ILE A 169 -16.23 5.62 31.59
CA ILE A 169 -17.12 6.63 32.21
C ILE A 169 -18.60 6.19 32.16
N THR A 170 -19.01 5.40 31.17
CA THR A 170 -20.43 4.99 31.00
C THR A 170 -20.87 3.90 31.96
N ASN A 171 -19.96 3.01 32.37
CA ASN A 171 -20.28 1.90 33.29
C ASN A 171 -19.99 2.26 34.76
N GLY A 172 -19.27 3.35 35.02
CA GLY A 172 -18.91 3.78 36.38
C GLY A 172 -20.01 4.53 37.14
N ASN A 173 -21.01 5.07 36.44
CA ASN A 173 -22.10 5.89 37.01
C ASN A 173 -23.50 5.30 36.73
N GLN A 174 -23.71 4.02 37.03
CA GLN A 174 -24.97 3.68 37.69
C GLN A 174 -24.75 3.92 39.19
N PRO A 175 -25.42 4.91 39.81
CA PRO A 175 -25.37 5.04 41.26
C PRO A 175 -25.93 3.75 41.85
N SER A 176 -25.12 3.08 42.66
CA SER A 176 -25.55 2.01 43.55
C SER A 176 -26.48 2.61 44.61
N ILE A 177 -27.75 2.82 44.22
CA ILE A 177 -28.84 3.04 45.17
C ILE A 177 -29.01 1.73 45.92
N SER A 178 -28.24 1.61 47.00
CA SER A 178 -28.35 0.54 47.97
C SER A 178 -29.78 0.52 48.52
N SER A 179 -30.34 -0.68 48.55
CA SER A 179 -31.76 -0.94 48.76
C SER A 179 -32.20 -0.76 50.21
N HIS A 180 -32.20 0.49 50.71
CA HIS A 180 -32.63 0.84 52.08
C HIS A 180 -33.34 2.21 52.12
N GLY A 181 -34.40 2.43 51.34
CA GLY A 181 -35.21 3.65 51.55
C GLY A 181 -36.28 4.09 50.55
N ILE A 182 -36.54 3.41 49.43
CA ILE A 182 -37.63 3.80 48.50
C ILE A 182 -38.53 2.60 48.21
N ASP A 183 -39.41 2.31 49.16
CA ASP A 183 -40.34 1.17 49.11
C ASP A 183 -41.74 1.55 48.57
N ARG A 184 -41.91 2.84 48.18
CA ARG A 184 -43.13 3.36 47.54
C ARG A 184 -42.79 4.47 46.56
N MET A 185 -43.48 4.41 45.41
CA MET A 185 -43.58 5.38 44.31
C MET A 185 -42.63 5.22 43.08
N VAL A 186 -43.31 5.05 41.94
CA VAL A 186 -42.98 5.29 40.52
C VAL A 186 -42.13 4.27 39.71
N GLU A 187 -42.48 4.15 38.43
CA GLU A 187 -42.21 3.05 37.50
C GLU A 187 -40.81 3.12 36.84
N PRO A 188 -39.99 2.05 36.87
CA PRO A 188 -38.59 2.11 36.42
C PRO A 188 -38.37 2.52 34.97
N GLY A 189 -39.25 2.13 34.04
CA GLY A 189 -39.08 2.33 32.59
C GLY A 189 -39.04 3.79 32.16
N ARG A 190 -40.04 4.58 32.58
CA ARG A 190 -40.15 6.00 32.23
C ARG A 190 -38.98 6.82 32.76
N TYR A 191 -38.51 6.56 33.98
CA TYR A 191 -37.35 7.28 34.54
C TYR A 191 -36.04 6.89 33.85
N THR A 192 -35.86 5.64 33.43
CA THR A 192 -34.71 5.27 32.59
C THR A 192 -34.70 6.06 31.28
N LEU A 193 -35.85 6.15 30.60
CA LEU A 193 -35.98 6.95 29.37
C LEU A 193 -35.72 8.45 29.59
N ILE A 194 -36.30 9.04 30.64
CA ILE A 194 -36.05 10.45 31.00
C ILE A 194 -34.58 10.67 31.33
N THR A 195 -33.93 9.76 32.06
CA THR A 195 -32.52 9.89 32.46
C THR A 195 -31.59 9.81 31.24
N LEU A 196 -31.81 8.83 30.35
CA LEU A 196 -31.03 8.69 29.11
C LEU A 196 -31.26 9.88 28.16
N GLY A 197 -32.50 10.38 28.06
CA GLY A 197 -32.83 11.56 27.27
C GLY A 197 -32.22 12.85 27.84
N ALA A 198 -32.39 13.11 29.13
CA ALA A 198 -31.82 14.26 29.83
C ALA A 198 -30.28 14.25 29.77
N MET A 199 -29.63 13.09 29.96
CA MET A 199 -28.19 12.95 29.81
C MET A 199 -27.74 13.23 28.36
N SER A 200 -28.49 12.79 27.35
CA SER A 200 -28.23 13.09 25.95
C SER A 200 -28.40 14.59 25.62
N LEU A 201 -29.39 15.25 26.22
CA LEU A 201 -29.58 16.70 26.13
C LEU A 201 -28.45 17.47 26.83
N VAL A 202 -28.02 17.04 28.02
CA VAL A 202 -26.85 17.61 28.72
C VAL A 202 -25.59 17.45 27.88
N PHE A 203 -25.34 16.28 27.28
CA PHE A 203 -24.21 16.10 26.35
C PHE A 203 -24.35 16.99 25.10
N THR A 204 -25.57 17.24 24.60
CA THR A 204 -25.80 18.17 23.49
C THR A 204 -25.47 19.61 23.90
N LEU A 205 -25.91 20.06 25.08
CA LEU A 205 -25.58 21.38 25.61
C LEU A 205 -24.08 21.54 25.86
N ILE A 206 -23.41 20.53 26.41
CA ILE A 206 -21.96 20.48 26.58
C ILE A 206 -21.25 20.57 25.21
N ARG A 207 -21.73 19.84 24.19
CA ARG A 207 -21.22 19.92 22.82
C ARG A 207 -21.42 21.30 22.17
N LEU A 208 -22.54 21.97 22.42
CA LEU A 208 -22.82 23.28 21.83
C LEU A 208 -22.13 24.45 22.55
N LEU A 209 -21.98 24.37 23.88
CA LEU A 209 -21.53 25.48 24.72
C LEU A 209 -20.06 25.37 25.14
N ALA A 210 -19.58 24.18 25.52
CA ALA A 210 -18.21 23.96 25.98
C ALA A 210 -17.27 23.52 24.84
N PHE A 211 -17.73 22.68 23.92
CA PHE A 211 -16.90 22.10 22.87
C PHE A 211 -17.14 22.73 21.49
N LYS A 212 -16.51 23.89 21.27
CA LYS A 212 -16.52 24.54 19.94
C LYS A 212 -15.69 23.77 18.93
N LEU A 213 -16.29 22.75 18.31
CA LEU A 213 -15.71 22.06 17.15
C LEU A 213 -15.98 22.90 15.87
N PRO A 214 -14.97 23.14 15.01
CA PRO A 214 -15.19 23.80 13.73
C PRO A 214 -15.97 22.90 12.75
N GLU A 215 -16.48 23.49 11.67
CA GLU A 215 -17.05 22.72 10.56
C GLU A 215 -15.94 22.11 9.71
N THR A 216 -16.20 21.00 8.99
CA THR A 216 -15.10 20.26 8.34
C THR A 216 -14.51 21.02 7.13
N PRO A 217 -13.18 20.97 6.90
CA PRO A 217 -12.55 21.77 5.87
C PRO A 217 -13.06 21.44 4.46
N ARG A 218 -13.38 20.17 4.16
CA ARG A 218 -13.91 19.80 2.84
C ARG A 218 -15.31 20.32 2.57
N TYR A 219 -16.18 20.38 3.59
CA TYR A 219 -17.50 21.00 3.44
C TYR A 219 -17.37 22.51 3.21
N LEU A 220 -16.45 23.18 3.91
CA LEU A 220 -16.22 24.60 3.73
C LEU A 220 -15.67 24.92 2.33
N LEU A 221 -14.70 24.14 1.84
CA LEU A 221 -14.20 24.24 0.46
C LEU A 221 -15.30 23.95 -0.58
N SER A 222 -16.17 22.95 -0.38
CA SER A 222 -17.25 22.66 -1.35
C SER A 222 -18.34 23.74 -1.39
N GLN A 223 -18.46 24.56 -0.34
CA GLN A 223 -19.30 25.75 -0.33
C GLN A 223 -18.57 27.01 -0.84
N GLY A 224 -17.31 26.92 -1.28
CA GLY A 224 -16.50 28.06 -1.70
C GLY A 224 -16.11 28.99 -0.55
N ARG A 225 -15.87 28.44 0.65
CA ARG A 225 -15.54 29.18 1.88
C ARG A 225 -14.12 28.87 2.33
N ASP A 226 -13.16 29.13 1.45
CA ASP A 226 -11.78 28.66 1.61
C ASP A 226 -11.10 29.29 2.83
N GLN A 227 -11.38 30.57 3.10
CA GLN A 227 -10.90 31.26 4.31
C GLN A 227 -11.39 30.60 5.61
N ASP A 228 -12.66 30.15 5.64
CA ASP A 228 -13.21 29.42 6.79
C ASP A 228 -12.61 28.01 6.90
N ALA A 229 -12.28 27.36 5.78
CA ALA A 229 -11.61 26.06 5.77
C ALA A 229 -10.18 26.16 6.34
N VAL A 230 -9.46 27.24 6.02
CA VAL A 230 -8.16 27.57 6.62
C VAL A 230 -8.29 27.80 8.12
N GLU A 231 -9.24 28.64 8.55
CA GLU A 231 -9.49 28.90 9.98
C GLU A 231 -9.91 27.63 10.74
N ALA A 232 -10.67 26.72 10.12
CA ALA A 232 -11.06 25.45 10.73
C ALA A 232 -9.86 24.54 11.05
N VAL A 233 -8.87 24.46 10.15
CA VAL A 233 -7.63 23.70 10.37
C VAL A 233 -6.75 24.41 11.41
N ASN A 234 -6.56 25.71 11.26
CA ASN A 234 -5.70 26.52 12.14
C ASN A 234 -6.23 26.59 13.58
N TYR A 235 -7.56 26.60 13.75
CA TYR A 235 -8.21 26.48 15.05
C TYR A 235 -7.83 25.17 15.76
N VAL A 236 -7.86 24.03 15.06
CA VAL A 236 -7.46 22.73 15.63
C VAL A 236 -5.96 22.72 15.98
N ALA A 237 -5.10 23.30 15.14
CA ALA A 237 -3.68 23.46 15.45
C ALA A 237 -3.45 24.29 16.72
N ARG A 238 -4.13 25.44 16.86
CA ARG A 238 -4.13 26.26 18.07
C ARG A 238 -4.55 25.50 19.33
N GLN A 239 -5.63 24.72 19.26
CA GLN A 239 -6.12 23.92 20.41
C GLN A 239 -5.12 22.83 20.83
N ASN A 240 -4.32 22.31 19.89
CA ASN A 240 -3.27 21.33 20.17
C ASN A 240 -1.89 21.97 20.48
N GLY A 241 -1.82 23.30 20.63
CA GLY A 241 -0.60 24.02 20.98
C GLY A 241 0.45 24.10 19.86
N ARG A 242 0.00 24.17 18.60
CA ARG A 242 0.87 24.12 17.41
C ARG A 242 0.75 25.36 16.51
N PRO A 243 1.80 25.66 15.71
CA PRO A 243 1.73 26.72 14.72
C PRO A 243 0.63 26.45 13.68
N GLU A 244 0.16 27.50 13.03
CA GLU A 244 -0.91 27.40 12.04
C GLU A 244 -0.36 26.85 10.71
N PRO A 245 -0.80 25.64 10.25
CA PRO A 245 -0.14 24.95 9.14
C PRO A 245 -0.63 25.40 7.75
N LEU A 246 -1.72 26.17 7.67
CA LEU A 246 -2.36 26.51 6.41
C LEU A 246 -2.62 28.01 6.29
N THR A 247 -2.44 28.56 5.09
CA THR A 247 -2.78 29.94 4.76
C THR A 247 -3.62 29.99 3.48
N ILE A 248 -4.43 31.03 3.32
CA ILE A 248 -5.23 31.23 2.10
C ILE A 248 -4.35 31.42 0.85
N GLY A 249 -3.12 31.93 1.02
CA GLY A 249 -2.14 32.04 -0.06
C GLY A 249 -1.74 30.69 -0.64
N MET A 250 -1.63 29.64 0.19
CA MET A 250 -1.31 28.28 -0.27
C MET A 250 -2.43 27.69 -1.13
N LEU A 251 -3.70 27.94 -0.78
CA LEU A 251 -4.84 27.50 -1.59
C LEU A 251 -4.90 28.26 -2.93
N ARG A 252 -4.69 29.58 -2.91
CA ARG A 252 -4.61 30.42 -4.13
C ARG A 252 -3.46 30.02 -5.05
N GLU A 253 -2.31 29.62 -4.50
CA GLU A 253 -1.18 29.13 -5.30
C GLU A 253 -1.52 27.80 -5.99
N ILE A 254 -2.23 26.89 -5.30
CA ILE A 254 -2.72 25.65 -5.88
C ILE A 254 -3.70 25.93 -7.03
N ASP A 255 -4.65 26.86 -6.86
CA ASP A 255 -5.57 27.27 -7.93
C ASP A 255 -4.83 27.81 -9.16
N ILE A 256 -3.87 28.72 -8.96
CA ILE A 256 -3.04 29.27 -10.05
C ILE A 256 -2.28 28.15 -10.79
N ARG A 257 -1.72 27.18 -10.06
CA ARG A 257 -1.03 26.01 -10.64
C ARG A 257 -1.98 25.07 -11.40
N LEU A 258 -3.25 24.99 -11.02
CA LEU A 258 -4.28 24.18 -11.68
C LEU A 258 -4.99 24.91 -12.83
N GLY A 259 -4.72 26.20 -13.03
CA GLY A 259 -5.35 27.01 -14.06
C GLY A 259 -6.76 27.48 -13.72
N THR A 260 -7.20 27.35 -12.47
CA THR A 260 -8.43 27.97 -11.96
C THR A 260 -8.17 29.45 -11.65
N THR A 261 -9.11 30.32 -12.00
CA THR A 261 -9.03 31.75 -11.68
C THR A 261 -9.20 31.94 -10.17
N PRO A 262 -8.19 32.44 -9.43
CA PRO A 262 -8.32 32.67 -8.00
C PRO A 262 -9.31 33.83 -7.75
N SER A 263 -10.24 33.61 -6.84
CA SER A 263 -11.16 34.65 -6.35
C SER A 263 -10.41 35.63 -5.44
N GLU A 264 -10.64 36.94 -5.60
CA GLU A 264 -9.95 37.99 -4.80
C GLU A 264 -10.20 37.82 -3.29
N ASP A 265 -11.38 37.32 -2.92
CA ASP A 265 -11.79 36.99 -1.54
C ASP A 265 -11.51 35.53 -1.14
N GLY A 266 -11.01 34.69 -2.05
CA GLY A 266 -10.90 33.24 -1.83
C GLY A 266 -12.26 32.52 -1.79
N ALA A 267 -13.26 33.06 -2.51
CA ALA A 267 -14.60 32.48 -2.60
C ALA A 267 -14.88 31.95 -4.01
N HIS A 268 -14.92 30.63 -4.16
CA HIS A 268 -15.34 29.96 -5.40
C HIS A 268 -16.86 29.99 -5.59
N ALA A 269 -17.32 29.82 -6.82
CA ALA A 269 -18.75 29.77 -7.11
C ALA A 269 -19.43 28.58 -6.40
N ARG A 270 -20.36 28.88 -5.49
CA ARG A 270 -21.08 27.86 -4.70
C ARG A 270 -21.77 26.84 -5.62
N ILE A 271 -21.43 25.57 -5.48
CA ILE A 271 -22.07 24.47 -6.20
C ILE A 271 -23.57 24.48 -5.87
N SER A 272 -24.41 24.52 -6.91
CA SER A 272 -25.88 24.53 -6.74
C SER A 272 -26.32 23.28 -5.99
N THR A 273 -27.33 23.41 -5.11
CA THR A 273 -27.91 22.27 -4.38
C THR A 273 -28.42 21.19 -5.33
N LYS A 274 -28.87 21.56 -6.53
CA LYS A 274 -29.28 20.61 -7.58
C LYS A 274 -28.08 19.88 -8.20
N ASP A 275 -26.98 20.60 -8.43
CA ASP A 275 -25.77 20.04 -9.05
C ASP A 275 -25.05 19.12 -8.09
N MET A 276 -24.96 19.47 -6.80
CA MET A 276 -24.40 18.61 -5.75
C MET A 276 -25.20 17.31 -5.57
N ILE A 277 -26.54 17.36 -5.63
CA ILE A 277 -27.37 16.15 -5.63
C ILE A 277 -27.17 15.35 -6.92
N ALA A 278 -27.13 16.00 -8.08
CA ALA A 278 -26.88 15.34 -9.36
C ALA A 278 -25.49 14.72 -9.45
N GLU A 279 -24.49 15.30 -8.78
CA GLU A 279 -23.11 14.80 -8.70
C GLU A 279 -23.00 13.62 -7.74
N ASN A 280 -23.57 13.70 -6.53
CA ASN A 280 -23.67 12.56 -5.60
C ASN A 280 -24.47 11.39 -6.20
N MET A 281 -25.49 11.66 -7.02
CA MET A 281 -26.21 10.61 -7.77
C MET A 281 -25.42 10.12 -9.00
N ARG A 282 -24.52 10.93 -9.57
CA ARG A 282 -23.59 10.53 -10.65
C ARG A 282 -22.39 9.73 -10.16
N THR A 283 -21.97 9.85 -8.90
CA THR A 283 -21.03 8.92 -8.27
C THR A 283 -21.69 7.58 -7.91
N PHE A 284 -23.02 7.54 -7.79
CA PHE A 284 -23.84 6.31 -7.75
C PHE A 284 -23.95 5.57 -9.10
N LYS A 285 -22.89 5.59 -9.92
CA LYS A 285 -22.80 4.78 -11.14
C LYS A 285 -22.67 3.30 -10.80
N GLY A 286 -23.51 2.49 -11.44
CA GLY A 286 -23.42 1.02 -11.40
C GLY A 286 -22.07 0.46 -11.84
N GLU A 287 -21.21 1.26 -12.48
CA GLU A 287 -19.82 0.91 -12.80
C GLU A 287 -18.98 0.62 -11.55
N HIS A 288 -19.18 1.33 -10.44
CA HIS A 288 -18.45 1.07 -9.18
C HIS A 288 -18.92 -0.24 -8.52
N TYR A 289 -20.22 -0.54 -8.57
CA TYR A 289 -20.75 -1.83 -8.13
C TYR A 289 -20.29 -2.96 -9.05
N ARG A 290 -20.30 -2.75 -10.38
CA ARG A 290 -19.79 -3.69 -11.37
C ARG A 290 -18.29 -3.93 -11.21
N ALA A 291 -17.52 -2.94 -10.74
CA ALA A 291 -16.11 -3.10 -10.39
C ALA A 291 -15.91 -4.10 -9.24
N LEU A 292 -16.75 -4.08 -8.20
CA LEU A 292 -16.73 -5.07 -7.11
C LEU A 292 -16.99 -6.51 -7.59
N PHE A 293 -17.72 -6.68 -8.70
CA PHE A 293 -17.98 -7.99 -9.31
C PHE A 293 -17.20 -8.23 -10.62
N ALA A 294 -16.20 -7.39 -10.94
CA ALA A 294 -15.52 -7.42 -12.24
C ALA A 294 -14.62 -8.66 -12.46
N THR A 295 -14.27 -9.39 -11.39
CA THR A 295 -13.53 -10.65 -11.48
C THR A 295 -14.14 -11.68 -10.54
N SER A 296 -13.99 -12.97 -10.85
CA SER A 296 -14.44 -14.07 -9.98
C SER A 296 -13.82 -13.98 -8.57
N LYS A 297 -12.54 -13.60 -8.46
CA LYS A 297 -11.87 -13.41 -7.16
C LYS A 297 -12.48 -12.23 -6.39
N LEU A 298 -12.63 -11.06 -7.00
CA LEU A 298 -13.19 -9.88 -6.32
C LEU A 298 -14.67 -10.09 -5.97
N SER A 299 -15.45 -10.69 -6.88
CA SER A 299 -16.82 -11.15 -6.62
C SER A 299 -16.88 -12.07 -5.40
N ARG A 300 -16.04 -13.12 -5.31
CA ARG A 300 -15.96 -13.99 -4.12
C ARG A 300 -15.59 -13.22 -2.85
N HIS A 301 -14.63 -12.29 -2.90
CA HIS A 301 -14.24 -11.49 -1.72
C HIS A 301 -15.35 -10.53 -1.30
N THR A 302 -16.00 -9.84 -2.24
CA THR A 302 -17.15 -8.97 -1.98
C THR A 302 -18.32 -9.78 -1.42
N ILE A 303 -18.64 -10.95 -1.98
CA ILE A 303 -19.66 -11.86 -1.46
C ILE A 303 -19.30 -12.34 -0.05
N ILE A 304 -18.06 -12.77 0.20
CA ILE A 304 -17.62 -13.21 1.53
C ILE A 304 -17.69 -12.06 2.54
N ILE A 305 -17.22 -10.86 2.19
CA ILE A 305 -17.29 -9.67 3.04
C ILE A 305 -18.76 -9.29 3.30
N TRP A 306 -19.62 -9.30 2.28
CA TRP A 306 -21.05 -9.05 2.44
C TRP A 306 -21.73 -10.11 3.30
N VAL A 307 -21.40 -11.40 3.13
CA VAL A 307 -21.91 -12.50 3.98
C VAL A 307 -21.40 -12.35 5.41
N ILE A 308 -20.15 -11.95 5.64
CA ILE A 308 -19.61 -11.69 6.98
C ILE A 308 -20.35 -10.51 7.63
N TRP A 309 -20.46 -9.37 6.95
CA TRP A 309 -21.16 -8.20 7.51
C TRP A 309 -22.67 -8.43 7.67
N LEU A 310 -23.30 -9.21 6.79
CA LEU A 310 -24.69 -9.63 6.89
C LEU A 310 -24.90 -10.61 8.06
N THR A 311 -24.02 -11.61 8.24
CA THR A 311 -24.12 -12.57 9.34
C THR A 311 -23.78 -11.95 10.69
N ILE A 312 -22.83 -11.01 10.77
CA ILE A 312 -22.60 -10.19 11.97
C ILE A 312 -23.81 -9.27 12.22
N GLY A 313 -24.31 -8.61 11.17
CA GLY A 313 -25.44 -7.67 11.24
C GLY A 313 -26.80 -8.34 11.53
N ILE A 314 -26.93 -9.65 11.29
CA ILE A 314 -28.08 -10.47 11.70
C ILE A 314 -27.83 -11.10 13.08
N GLY A 315 -26.65 -11.66 13.31
CA GLY A 315 -26.29 -12.37 14.54
C GLY A 315 -26.27 -11.47 15.77
N TYR A 316 -25.79 -10.22 15.64
CA TYR A 316 -25.76 -9.28 16.75
C TYR A 316 -27.18 -8.87 17.21
N PRO A 317 -28.11 -8.42 16.35
CA PRO A 317 -29.49 -8.18 16.75
C PRO A 317 -30.25 -9.43 17.21
N LEU A 318 -30.02 -10.61 16.59
CA LEU A 318 -30.63 -11.86 17.07
C LEU A 318 -30.18 -12.20 18.49
N TYR A 319 -28.88 -12.15 18.76
CA TYR A 319 -28.36 -12.49 20.09
C TYR A 319 -28.72 -11.44 21.15
N PHE A 320 -28.67 -10.14 20.86
CA PHE A 320 -28.94 -9.13 21.90
C PHE A 320 -30.42 -8.80 22.07
N ASN A 321 -31.30 -9.02 21.08
CA ASN A 321 -32.73 -8.67 21.19
C ASN A 321 -33.68 -9.88 21.25
N PHE A 322 -33.36 -11.02 20.63
CA PHE A 322 -34.27 -12.19 20.60
C PHE A 322 -33.91 -13.25 21.66
N LEU A 323 -32.69 -13.23 22.19
CA LEU A 323 -32.28 -14.11 23.28
C LEU A 323 -33.15 -13.98 24.54
N PRO A 324 -33.57 -12.78 25.00
CA PRO A 324 -34.49 -12.65 26.13
C PRO A 324 -35.81 -13.39 25.90
N SER A 325 -36.47 -13.19 24.76
CA SER A 325 -37.73 -13.87 24.42
C SER A 325 -37.54 -15.38 24.22
N TYR A 326 -36.41 -15.83 23.68
CA TYR A 326 -36.08 -17.25 23.60
C TYR A 326 -35.89 -17.88 24.98
N LEU A 327 -35.19 -17.20 25.88
CA LEU A 327 -35.00 -17.63 27.27
C LEU A 327 -36.32 -17.71 28.03
N GLU A 328 -37.22 -16.74 27.84
CA GLU A 328 -38.56 -16.74 28.43
C GLU A 328 -39.37 -18.00 28.07
N THR A 329 -39.31 -18.46 26.81
CA THR A 329 -39.95 -19.73 26.42
C THR A 329 -39.34 -20.99 27.04
N LYS A 330 -38.14 -20.90 27.61
CA LYS A 330 -37.42 -22.00 28.28
C LYS A 330 -37.45 -21.91 29.81
N PHE A 331 -37.75 -20.74 30.37
CA PHE A 331 -37.61 -20.44 31.80
C PHE A 331 -38.89 -19.77 32.32
N THR A 332 -39.80 -20.57 32.86
CA THR A 332 -41.07 -20.13 33.45
C THR A 332 -40.95 -19.62 34.90
N ASP A 333 -39.77 -19.70 35.51
CA ASP A 333 -39.57 -19.38 36.93
C ASP A 333 -39.25 -17.91 37.18
N GLY A 334 -40.27 -17.16 37.63
CA GLY A 334 -40.10 -16.01 38.52
C GLY A 334 -39.17 -14.89 38.06
N SER A 335 -39.26 -14.46 36.80
CA SER A 335 -38.48 -13.36 36.22
C SER A 335 -38.87 -11.99 36.83
N SER A 336 -38.33 -11.66 38.00
CA SER A 336 -38.46 -10.31 38.56
C SER A 336 -37.58 -9.31 37.81
N LEU A 337 -38.06 -8.08 37.67
CA LEU A 337 -37.32 -6.98 37.02
C LEU A 337 -35.94 -6.74 37.67
N TYR A 338 -35.85 -6.98 38.98
CA TYR A 338 -34.59 -6.98 39.74
C TYR A 338 -33.59 -8.03 39.26
N LEU A 339 -34.02 -9.27 39.00
CA LEU A 339 -33.14 -10.33 38.48
C LEU A 339 -32.60 -9.99 37.09
N THR A 340 -33.44 -9.41 36.22
CA THR A 340 -33.04 -8.93 34.88
C THR A 340 -31.96 -7.86 34.96
N TYR A 341 -32.19 -6.77 35.72
CA TYR A 341 -31.18 -5.71 35.85
C TYR A 341 -29.92 -6.17 36.56
N ARG A 342 -30.01 -6.99 37.61
CA ARG A 342 -28.86 -7.57 38.31
C ARG A 342 -27.98 -8.37 37.34
N ASN A 343 -28.59 -9.25 36.54
CA ASN A 343 -27.88 -10.07 35.57
C ASN A 343 -27.23 -9.21 34.46
N TYR A 344 -27.92 -8.16 34.00
CA TYR A 344 -27.39 -7.19 33.05
C TYR A 344 -26.16 -6.46 33.61
N CYS A 345 -26.23 -5.95 34.84
CA CYS A 345 -25.11 -5.28 35.51
C CYS A 345 -23.89 -6.20 35.65
N ILE A 346 -24.08 -7.46 36.07
CA ILE A 346 -23.01 -8.46 36.18
C ILE A 346 -22.37 -8.71 34.81
N THR A 347 -23.18 -8.93 33.77
CA THR A 347 -22.69 -9.19 32.41
C THR A 347 -21.93 -8.00 31.84
N SER A 348 -22.44 -6.78 32.03
CA SER A 348 -21.79 -5.54 31.58
C SER A 348 -20.48 -5.26 32.32
N ALA A 349 -20.40 -5.54 33.62
CA ALA A 349 -19.17 -5.40 34.41
C ALA A 349 -18.10 -6.41 33.96
N VAL A 350 -18.49 -7.67 33.74
CA VAL A 350 -17.56 -8.71 33.25
C VAL A 350 -17.15 -8.46 31.80
N GLY A 351 -18.01 -7.85 30.97
CA GLY A 351 -17.67 -7.41 29.61
C GLY A 351 -16.47 -6.45 29.52
N ILE A 352 -16.15 -5.71 30.59
CA ILE A 352 -14.96 -4.84 30.67
C ILE A 352 -13.66 -5.66 30.70
N VAL A 353 -13.71 -6.89 31.22
CA VAL A 353 -12.55 -7.81 31.25
C VAL A 353 -12.13 -8.21 29.83
N GLY A 354 -13.07 -8.26 28.87
CA GLY A 354 -12.76 -8.55 27.47
C GLY A 354 -11.72 -7.62 26.83
N PRO A 355 -12.00 -6.32 26.71
CA PRO A 355 -11.03 -5.32 26.21
C PRO A 355 -9.70 -5.28 26.99
N LEU A 356 -9.70 -5.54 28.30
CA LEU A 356 -8.47 -5.54 29.11
C LEU A 356 -7.63 -6.80 28.85
N SER A 357 -8.26 -7.97 28.88
CA SER A 357 -7.64 -9.24 28.48
C SER A 357 -7.18 -9.20 27.02
N ALA A 358 -7.86 -8.44 26.16
CA ALA A 358 -7.44 -8.16 24.79
C ALA A 358 -6.18 -7.32 24.72
N ALA A 359 -6.11 -6.21 25.46
CA ALA A 359 -4.90 -5.41 25.54
C ALA A 359 -3.68 -6.24 26.00
N VAL A 360 -3.88 -7.22 26.88
CA VAL A 360 -2.83 -8.14 27.34
C VAL A 360 -2.53 -9.25 26.33
N GLY A 361 -3.52 -10.07 25.97
CA GLY A 361 -3.37 -11.28 25.13
C GLY A 361 -3.05 -11.00 23.66
N VAL A 362 -3.27 -9.76 23.19
CA VAL A 362 -2.77 -9.32 21.89
C VAL A 362 -1.28 -8.98 21.94
N ASN A 363 -0.76 -8.56 23.10
CA ASN A 363 0.67 -8.29 23.31
C ASN A 363 1.46 -9.56 23.67
N THR A 364 0.81 -10.73 23.79
CA THR A 364 1.48 -12.03 23.92
C THR A 364 1.68 -12.69 22.55
N THR A 365 2.24 -13.91 22.55
CA THR A 365 2.56 -14.71 21.35
C THR A 365 1.36 -15.07 20.46
N LEU A 366 0.11 -14.81 20.90
CA LEU A 366 -1.11 -15.05 20.12
C LEU A 366 -1.34 -13.98 19.03
N GLY A 367 -1.09 -12.69 19.33
CA GLY A 367 -1.16 -11.60 18.35
C GLY A 367 -2.54 -11.30 17.74
N ARG A 368 -2.65 -10.21 16.96
CA ARG A 368 -3.92 -9.71 16.38
C ARG A 368 -4.77 -10.79 15.68
N ARG A 369 -4.16 -11.60 14.79
CA ARG A 369 -4.85 -12.55 13.89
C ARG A 369 -5.46 -13.74 14.64
N TYR A 370 -4.68 -14.46 15.45
CA TYR A 370 -5.20 -15.60 16.21
C TYR A 370 -6.11 -15.14 17.32
N MET A 371 -5.86 -13.98 17.91
CA MET A 371 -6.69 -13.53 19.00
C MET A 371 -8.12 -13.17 18.52
N MET A 372 -8.36 -12.63 17.30
CA MET A 372 -9.72 -12.66 16.72
C MET A 372 -10.17 -14.05 16.27
N GLY A 373 -9.32 -14.85 15.63
CA GLY A 373 -9.72 -16.17 15.12
C GLY A 373 -10.23 -17.07 16.24
N ILE A 374 -9.41 -17.22 17.29
CA ILE A 374 -9.73 -17.94 18.52
C ILE A 374 -10.91 -17.27 19.22
N SER A 375 -10.94 -15.95 19.43
CA SER A 375 -12.07 -15.35 20.15
C SER A 375 -13.39 -15.47 19.38
N SER A 376 -13.37 -15.44 18.05
CA SER A 376 -14.56 -15.66 17.20
C SER A 376 -15.00 -17.12 17.21
N ILE A 377 -14.07 -18.09 17.11
CA ILE A 377 -14.35 -19.53 17.20
C ILE A 377 -14.90 -19.87 18.59
N VAL A 378 -14.24 -19.40 19.66
CA VAL A 378 -14.70 -19.63 21.03
C VAL A 378 -16.05 -18.93 21.27
N THR A 379 -16.27 -17.71 20.76
CA THR A 379 -17.60 -17.06 20.81
C THR A 379 -18.65 -17.92 20.09
N ALA A 380 -18.37 -18.43 18.89
CA ALA A 380 -19.29 -19.30 18.16
C ALA A 380 -19.59 -20.61 18.90
N VAL A 381 -18.58 -21.25 19.50
CA VAL A 381 -18.73 -22.46 20.33
C VAL A 381 -19.58 -22.19 21.57
N PHE A 382 -19.33 -21.09 22.29
CA PHE A 382 -20.12 -20.72 23.47
C PHE A 382 -21.55 -20.29 23.12
N LEU A 383 -21.76 -19.61 21.98
CA LEU A 383 -23.09 -19.29 21.46
C LEU A 383 -23.86 -20.54 21.04
N PHE A 384 -23.20 -21.53 20.44
CA PHE A 384 -23.83 -22.81 20.09
C PHE A 384 -24.17 -23.64 21.34
N ALA A 385 -23.23 -23.74 22.28
CA ALA A 385 -23.44 -24.42 23.56
C ALA A 385 -24.55 -23.76 24.41
N TYR A 386 -24.80 -22.45 24.24
CA TYR A 386 -25.92 -21.73 24.85
C TYR A 386 -27.29 -22.38 24.58
N VAL A 387 -27.46 -23.01 23.42
CA VAL A 387 -28.71 -23.68 23.03
C VAL A 387 -29.02 -24.86 23.98
N GLY A 388 -28.01 -25.47 24.59
CA GLY A 388 -28.14 -26.54 25.59
C GLY A 388 -28.42 -26.06 27.02
N VAL A 389 -28.38 -24.75 27.29
CA VAL A 389 -28.58 -24.21 28.63
C VAL A 389 -30.04 -24.34 29.07
N ASN A 390 -30.23 -24.92 30.26
CA ASN A 390 -31.52 -25.25 30.87
C ASN A 390 -31.64 -24.82 32.35
N ASN A 391 -30.79 -23.91 32.83
CA ASN A 391 -31.00 -23.20 34.10
C ASN A 391 -30.49 -21.75 34.05
N SER A 392 -31.05 -20.90 34.91
CA SER A 392 -30.79 -19.45 34.94
C SER A 392 -29.36 -19.09 35.38
N THR A 393 -28.74 -19.87 36.25
CA THR A 393 -27.34 -19.68 36.69
C THR A 393 -26.36 -19.89 35.53
N ALA A 394 -26.55 -20.95 34.74
CA ALA A 394 -25.74 -21.22 33.56
C ALA A 394 -25.99 -20.17 32.45
N SER A 395 -27.23 -19.70 32.29
CA SER A 395 -27.56 -18.60 31.35
C SER A 395 -26.73 -17.34 31.65
N LEU A 396 -26.65 -16.93 32.92
CA LEU A 396 -25.83 -15.79 33.35
C LEU A 396 -24.33 -16.04 33.12
N ALA A 397 -23.83 -17.24 33.47
CA ALA A 397 -22.41 -17.59 33.31
C ALA A 397 -21.96 -17.53 31.85
N PHE A 398 -22.73 -18.09 30.92
CA PHE A 398 -22.40 -18.05 29.49
C PHE A 398 -22.47 -16.63 28.91
N SER A 399 -23.46 -15.81 29.31
CA SER A 399 -23.57 -14.41 28.88
C SER A 399 -22.37 -13.55 29.30
N CYS A 400 -21.75 -13.86 30.45
CA CYS A 400 -20.50 -13.23 30.88
C CYS A 400 -19.31 -13.62 29.99
N VAL A 401 -19.20 -14.89 29.58
CA VAL A 401 -18.11 -15.38 28.73
C VAL A 401 -18.18 -14.80 27.31
N THR A 402 -19.36 -14.78 26.69
CA THR A 402 -19.54 -14.20 25.35
C THR A 402 -19.20 -12.71 25.31
N SER A 403 -19.49 -11.97 26.39
CA SER A 403 -19.17 -10.54 26.53
C SER A 403 -17.66 -10.25 26.60
N ILE A 404 -16.84 -11.18 27.12
CA ILE A 404 -15.38 -11.04 27.17
C ILE A 404 -14.74 -11.18 25.77
N LEU A 405 -15.22 -12.13 24.98
CA LEU A 405 -14.48 -12.60 23.79
C LEU A 405 -14.59 -11.69 22.56
N ALA A 406 -15.55 -10.75 22.52
CA ALA A 406 -15.84 -9.94 21.35
C ALA A 406 -14.78 -8.87 20.96
N ASN A 407 -13.72 -8.64 21.76
CA ASN A 407 -12.94 -7.38 21.75
C ASN A 407 -11.43 -7.49 21.39
N PHE A 408 -10.99 -8.54 20.69
CA PHE A 408 -9.66 -9.15 20.91
C PHE A 408 -8.57 -8.97 19.80
N VAL A 409 -8.36 -7.77 19.22
CA VAL A 409 -7.74 -7.62 17.86
C VAL A 409 -6.75 -6.42 17.65
N ALA A 410 -5.49 -6.38 18.17
CA ALA A 410 -4.63 -5.14 18.08
C ALA A 410 -3.16 -5.13 17.50
N HIS A 411 -2.19 -6.02 17.77
CA HIS A 411 -0.77 -5.76 17.40
C HIS A 411 0.12 -6.95 16.99
N HIS A 412 1.22 -6.60 16.31
CA HIS A 412 2.61 -7.13 16.25
C HIS A 412 3.31 -6.48 15.05
N ASN A 413 3.51 -5.15 15.13
CA ASN A 413 3.83 -4.32 13.96
C ASN A 413 4.79 -3.15 14.26
N LYS A 414 5.89 -3.39 14.97
CA LYS A 414 6.83 -2.36 15.44
C LYS A 414 8.29 -2.72 15.18
N GLU A 415 9.17 -1.73 15.13
CA GLU A 415 10.62 -1.95 15.02
C GLU A 415 11.22 -2.79 16.15
N SER A 416 10.65 -2.73 17.35
CA SER A 416 11.06 -3.55 18.49
C SER A 416 10.43 -4.96 18.53
N SER A 417 9.51 -5.28 17.62
CA SER A 417 8.83 -6.57 17.52
C SER A 417 8.09 -6.67 16.18
N CYS A 418 8.76 -7.29 15.21
CA CYS A 418 8.34 -7.37 13.82
C CYS A 418 8.35 -8.82 13.34
N TRP A 419 7.16 -9.43 13.31
CA TRP A 419 6.96 -10.79 12.81
C TRP A 419 6.26 -10.77 11.45
N VAL A 420 6.60 -11.71 10.57
CA VAL A 420 5.95 -11.88 9.26
C VAL A 420 5.51 -13.33 9.07
N VAL A 421 4.41 -13.54 8.34
CA VAL A 421 4.00 -14.89 7.93
C VAL A 421 4.34 -15.09 6.45
N LEU A 422 5.10 -16.15 6.16
CA LEU A 422 5.55 -16.53 4.82
C LEU A 422 5.24 -18.01 4.58
N TYR A 423 4.47 -18.32 3.54
CA TYR A 423 4.05 -19.67 3.16
C TYR A 423 3.47 -20.48 4.35
N GLY A 424 2.65 -19.82 5.19
CA GLY A 424 2.04 -20.43 6.38
C GLY A 424 3.00 -20.66 7.56
N LYS A 425 4.22 -20.13 7.53
CA LYS A 425 5.19 -20.17 8.64
C LYS A 425 5.41 -18.78 9.23
N VAL A 426 5.63 -18.70 10.53
CA VAL A 426 5.81 -17.43 11.28
C VAL A 426 7.30 -17.20 11.54
N TYR A 427 7.81 -16.03 11.17
CA TYR A 427 9.21 -15.65 11.30
C TYR A 427 9.38 -14.38 12.15
N ASP A 428 10.29 -14.40 13.12
CA ASP A 428 10.73 -13.22 13.87
C ASP A 428 11.84 -12.49 13.12
N VAL A 429 11.45 -11.54 12.29
CA VAL A 429 12.38 -10.75 11.47
C VAL A 429 12.82 -9.46 12.16
N THR A 430 12.58 -9.30 13.46
CA THR A 430 12.98 -8.10 14.24
C THR A 430 14.47 -7.81 14.12
N HIS A 431 15.32 -8.83 14.23
CA HIS A 431 16.78 -8.69 14.05
C HIS A 431 17.22 -8.54 12.59
N PHE A 432 16.35 -8.89 11.63
CA PHE A 432 16.60 -8.71 10.20
C PHE A 432 16.23 -7.32 9.70
N LEU A 433 15.44 -6.54 10.44
CA LEU A 433 15.05 -5.17 10.06
C LEU A 433 16.24 -4.28 9.69
N SER A 434 17.29 -4.27 10.52
CA SER A 434 18.47 -3.44 10.34
C SER A 434 19.46 -3.95 9.29
N SER A 435 19.33 -5.21 8.84
CA SER A 435 20.21 -5.86 7.86
C SER A 435 19.50 -6.20 6.54
N HIS A 436 18.20 -5.94 6.43
CA HIS A 436 17.42 -6.19 5.23
C HIS A 436 17.86 -5.27 4.07
N PRO A 437 18.25 -5.81 2.90
CA PRO A 437 18.67 -5.01 1.75
C PRO A 437 17.59 -4.01 1.29
N GLY A 438 16.30 -4.38 1.36
CA GLY A 438 15.19 -3.48 1.05
C GLY A 438 14.89 -2.40 2.11
N GLY A 439 15.70 -2.32 3.16
CA GLY A 439 15.48 -1.47 4.34
C GLY A 439 14.41 -2.01 5.30
N PRO A 440 14.40 -1.54 6.57
CA PRO A 440 13.47 -2.01 7.60
C PRO A 440 12.00 -1.75 7.25
N GLN A 441 11.71 -0.61 6.61
CA GLN A 441 10.34 -0.17 6.31
C GLN A 441 9.59 -1.13 5.36
N ALA A 442 10.30 -1.81 4.45
CA ALA A 442 9.72 -2.81 3.55
C ALA A 442 9.13 -4.01 4.32
N ILE A 443 9.81 -4.44 5.40
CA ILE A 443 9.34 -5.51 6.28
C ILE A 443 8.27 -4.98 7.26
N LEU A 444 8.47 -3.79 7.83
CA LEU A 444 7.52 -3.21 8.79
C LEU A 444 6.13 -2.99 8.19
N HIS A 445 6.02 -2.66 6.90
CA HIS A 445 4.72 -2.56 6.22
C HIS A 445 3.95 -3.90 6.21
N VAL A 446 4.66 -5.03 6.08
CA VAL A 446 4.09 -6.38 6.06
C VAL A 446 4.11 -7.07 7.44
N SER A 447 4.53 -6.36 8.47
CA SER A 447 4.59 -6.88 9.84
C SER A 447 3.20 -7.18 10.42
N GLY A 448 3.09 -8.30 11.13
CA GLY A 448 1.85 -8.77 11.74
C GLY A 448 0.81 -9.32 10.76
N ARG A 449 1.12 -9.44 9.45
CA ARG A 449 0.24 -10.01 8.41
C ARG A 449 0.89 -11.16 7.64
N ASP A 450 0.08 -11.78 6.78
CA ASP A 450 0.58 -12.70 5.75
C ASP A 450 1.25 -11.88 4.65
N ALA A 451 2.55 -12.11 4.48
CA ALA A 451 3.43 -11.39 3.58
C ALA A 451 3.80 -12.26 2.36
N THR A 452 3.23 -13.46 2.22
CA THR A 452 3.61 -14.41 1.16
C THR A 452 3.48 -13.81 -0.24
N ASP A 453 2.34 -13.16 -0.54
CA ASP A 453 2.09 -12.49 -1.83
C ASP A 453 2.97 -11.24 -2.04
N ASP A 454 3.46 -10.61 -0.96
CA ASP A 454 4.39 -9.47 -1.00
C ASP A 454 5.86 -9.93 -1.17
N PHE A 455 6.22 -11.10 -0.65
CA PHE A 455 7.58 -11.64 -0.57
C PHE A 455 7.95 -12.53 -1.77
N ASP A 456 7.07 -13.46 -2.15
CA ASP A 456 7.32 -14.47 -3.18
C ASP A 456 7.74 -13.89 -4.55
N PRO A 457 7.12 -12.82 -5.10
CA PRO A 457 7.50 -12.33 -6.43
C PRO A 457 8.79 -11.50 -6.44
N ILE A 458 9.42 -11.26 -5.29
CA ILE A 458 10.62 -10.41 -5.17
C ILE A 458 11.83 -11.09 -4.50
N HIS A 459 11.65 -12.22 -3.80
CA HIS A 459 12.77 -12.96 -3.20
C HIS A 459 13.03 -14.31 -3.89
N PRO A 460 14.30 -14.69 -4.10
CA PRO A 460 14.66 -16.07 -4.41
C PRO A 460 14.17 -17.05 -3.31
N PRO A 461 13.71 -18.28 -3.65
CA PRO A 461 13.29 -19.27 -2.67
C PRO A 461 14.34 -19.60 -1.58
N GLU A 462 15.64 -19.51 -1.91
CA GLU A 462 16.76 -19.71 -0.97
C GLU A 462 16.86 -18.63 0.11
N THR A 463 16.20 -17.46 -0.05
CA THR A 463 16.09 -16.46 1.01
C THR A 463 15.38 -17.03 2.24
N MET A 464 14.55 -18.07 2.07
CA MET A 464 13.95 -18.80 3.19
C MET A 464 15.00 -19.45 4.10
N ASP A 465 16.15 -19.88 3.56
CA ASP A 465 17.22 -20.51 4.34
C ASP A 465 17.94 -19.50 5.24
N SER A 466 18.08 -18.24 4.81
CA SER A 466 18.72 -17.20 5.62
C SER A 466 17.84 -16.73 6.78
N ILE A 467 16.52 -16.75 6.63
CA ILE A 467 15.55 -16.46 7.70
C ILE A 467 15.09 -17.71 8.46
N GLN A 468 15.58 -18.91 8.11
CA GLN A 468 15.18 -20.16 8.78
C GLN A 468 15.57 -20.19 10.26
N SER A 469 16.61 -19.44 10.66
CA SER A 469 16.99 -19.20 12.06
C SER A 469 16.00 -18.32 12.84
N ALA A 470 15.18 -17.53 12.13
CA ALA A 470 14.11 -16.71 12.68
C ALA A 470 12.74 -17.44 12.69
N LEU A 471 12.67 -18.71 12.26
CA LEU A 471 11.42 -19.47 12.26
C LEU A 471 10.93 -19.72 13.69
N ILE A 472 9.77 -19.16 14.04
CA ILE A 472 9.11 -19.37 15.34
C ILE A 472 8.26 -20.64 15.31
N GLY A 473 7.59 -20.91 14.19
CA GLY A 473 6.73 -22.08 14.03
C GLY A 473 5.88 -22.07 12.76
N SER A 474 5.12 -23.15 12.55
CA SER A 474 4.20 -23.31 11.42
C SER A 474 2.74 -23.15 11.85
N ILE A 475 1.96 -22.47 11.02
CA ILE A 475 0.51 -22.36 11.17
C ILE A 475 -0.10 -23.61 10.56
N SER A 476 -0.78 -24.43 11.36
CA SER A 476 -1.55 -25.55 10.82
C SER A 476 -2.72 -25.02 10.00
N LEU A 477 -2.59 -25.13 8.68
CA LEU A 477 -3.70 -25.32 7.77
C LEU A 477 -3.55 -26.76 7.26
N ASP A 478 -4.56 -27.61 7.50
CA ASP A 478 -4.57 -28.98 7.00
C ASP A 478 -4.82 -29.00 5.49
N GLU A 479 -3.79 -28.66 4.71
CA GLU A 479 -3.59 -29.12 3.34
C GLU A 479 -2.11 -28.98 2.99
N LYS A 480 -1.53 -30.01 2.35
CA LYS A 480 -0.15 -29.93 1.85
C LYS A 480 -0.06 -28.77 0.86
N PRO A 481 1.00 -27.94 0.88
CA PRO A 481 1.22 -26.96 -0.18
C PRO A 481 1.49 -27.73 -1.47
N SER A 482 0.49 -27.85 -2.34
CA SER A 482 0.75 -28.31 -3.70
C SER A 482 1.58 -27.24 -4.39
N CYS A 483 2.82 -27.58 -4.73
CA CYS A 483 3.61 -26.78 -5.64
C CYS A 483 2.95 -26.87 -7.03
N ALA A 484 1.95 -26.03 -7.24
CA ALA A 484 1.11 -26.01 -8.44
C ALA A 484 0.69 -24.57 -8.72
N THR A 485 1.53 -23.89 -9.50
CA THR A 485 1.13 -23.13 -10.69
C THR A 485 -0.36 -22.77 -10.77
N GLN A 486 -0.77 -21.70 -10.08
CA GLN A 486 -1.95 -20.94 -10.47
C GLN A 486 -1.49 -19.68 -11.20
N THR A 487 -1.17 -19.88 -12.48
CA THR A 487 -1.33 -18.86 -13.50
C THR A 487 -2.64 -18.12 -13.25
N LYS A 488 -2.59 -16.79 -13.21
CA LYS A 488 -3.81 -15.98 -13.26
C LYS A 488 -4.64 -16.46 -14.46
N ASP A 489 -5.96 -16.50 -14.31
CA ASP A 489 -6.87 -16.56 -15.45
C ASP A 489 -6.66 -15.32 -16.31
N ILE A 490 -5.75 -15.49 -17.27
CA ILE A 490 -5.66 -14.93 -18.59
C ILE A 490 -6.79 -13.92 -18.88
N VAL A 491 -6.44 -12.64 -18.77
CA VAL A 491 -6.92 -11.65 -19.74
C VAL A 491 -6.50 -12.20 -21.10
N GLY A 492 -7.47 -12.45 -22.00
CA GLY A 492 -7.38 -13.31 -23.18
C GLY A 492 -5.97 -13.53 -23.75
N GLU A 493 -5.55 -14.81 -23.84
CA GLU A 493 -4.15 -15.21 -24.01
C GLU A 493 -3.55 -14.43 -25.17
N ILE A 494 -2.52 -13.63 -24.88
CA ILE A 494 -1.90 -12.83 -25.94
C ILE A 494 -1.25 -13.81 -26.89
N ASP A 495 -1.84 -13.93 -28.08
CA ASP A 495 -1.21 -14.61 -29.20
C ASP A 495 0.02 -13.81 -29.62
N VAL A 496 1.16 -14.11 -28.98
CA VAL A 496 2.42 -13.39 -29.18
C VAL A 496 2.91 -13.47 -30.62
N ASP A 497 2.50 -14.48 -31.38
CA ASP A 497 2.88 -14.63 -32.79
C ASP A 497 2.26 -13.53 -33.67
N THR A 498 1.14 -12.93 -33.23
CA THR A 498 0.52 -11.77 -33.89
C THR A 498 1.27 -10.45 -33.67
N LEU A 499 2.09 -10.33 -32.61
CA LEU A 499 2.77 -9.08 -32.27
C LEU A 499 3.98 -8.88 -33.18
N LEU A 500 4.00 -7.84 -34.00
CA LEU A 500 5.00 -7.66 -35.07
C LEU A 500 6.25 -6.90 -34.62
N ASN A 501 6.22 -6.22 -33.47
CA ASN A 501 7.33 -5.41 -33.00
C ASN A 501 7.26 -5.08 -31.50
N LEU A 502 8.33 -4.48 -30.97
CA LEU A 502 8.45 -4.19 -29.55
C LEU A 502 7.44 -3.17 -29.02
N ASP A 503 6.96 -2.24 -29.85
CA ASP A 503 5.96 -1.25 -29.43
C ASP A 503 4.57 -1.92 -29.23
N GLU A 504 4.27 -2.96 -30.02
CA GLU A 504 3.10 -3.82 -29.84
C GLU A 504 3.22 -4.74 -28.63
N ILE A 505 4.41 -5.31 -28.37
CA ILE A 505 4.68 -6.09 -27.14
C ILE A 505 4.54 -5.21 -25.89
N GLU A 506 5.11 -4.00 -25.90
CA GLU A 506 4.98 -2.98 -24.85
C GLU A 506 3.49 -2.65 -24.58
N LYS A 507 2.70 -2.42 -25.63
CA LYS A 507 1.26 -2.16 -25.53
C LYS A 507 0.45 -3.36 -25.04
N ALA A 508 0.78 -4.58 -25.48
CA ALA A 508 0.05 -5.78 -25.11
C ALA A 508 0.25 -6.10 -23.62
N VAL A 509 1.50 -6.08 -23.14
CA VAL A 509 1.83 -6.41 -21.74
C VAL A 509 1.21 -5.43 -20.72
N THR A 510 0.95 -4.18 -21.14
CA THR A 510 0.35 -3.12 -20.30
C THR A 510 -0.98 -3.56 -19.67
N ASN A 511 -1.73 -4.45 -20.33
CA ASN A 511 -3.04 -4.94 -19.87
C ASN A 511 -2.97 -6.27 -19.09
N VAL A 512 -1.80 -6.90 -18.99
CA VAL A 512 -1.63 -8.25 -18.41
C VAL A 512 -0.87 -8.22 -17.08
N ILE A 513 0.26 -7.48 -17.02
CA ILE A 513 1.02 -7.39 -15.77
C ILE A 513 0.36 -6.42 -14.77
N SER A 514 0.69 -6.56 -13.49
CA SER A 514 0.12 -5.68 -12.46
C SER A 514 0.55 -4.23 -12.67
N LYS A 515 -0.27 -3.25 -12.22
CA LYS A 515 0.10 -1.83 -12.25
C LYS A 515 1.45 -1.54 -11.54
N LYS A 516 1.75 -2.28 -10.46
CA LYS A 516 3.05 -2.23 -9.74
C LYS A 516 4.20 -2.71 -10.63
N ALA A 517 4.05 -3.86 -11.29
CA ALA A 517 5.04 -4.39 -12.22
C ALA A 517 5.25 -3.44 -13.42
N TRP A 518 4.16 -2.93 -14.00
CA TRP A 518 4.21 -1.97 -15.10
C TRP A 518 4.94 -0.68 -14.70
N ALA A 519 4.57 -0.06 -13.57
CA ALA A 519 5.24 1.14 -13.08
C ALA A 519 6.73 0.90 -12.81
N TYR A 520 7.10 -0.21 -12.16
CA TYR A 520 8.50 -0.55 -11.91
C TYR A 520 9.30 -0.80 -13.20
N TYR A 521 8.72 -1.46 -14.21
CA TYR A 521 9.40 -1.75 -15.50
C TYR A 521 9.45 -0.54 -16.44
N TYR A 522 8.35 0.20 -16.56
CA TYR A 522 8.24 1.34 -17.48
C TYR A 522 9.03 2.56 -16.98
N SER A 523 9.05 2.80 -15.67
CA SER A 523 9.62 3.98 -15.03
C SER A 523 11.05 4.33 -15.50
N ALA A 524 11.33 5.62 -15.39
CA ALA A 524 12.61 6.26 -15.62
C ALA A 524 12.81 7.32 -14.52
N ALA A 525 13.99 7.94 -14.50
CA ALA A 525 14.31 9.03 -13.58
C ALA A 525 13.50 10.28 -13.95
N ASP A 526 12.98 10.98 -12.93
CA ASP A 526 12.31 12.28 -13.02
C ASP A 526 11.32 12.41 -14.20
N ASP A 527 11.55 13.34 -15.12
CA ASP A 527 10.68 13.63 -16.27
C ASP A 527 10.81 12.62 -17.43
N LYS A 528 11.69 11.61 -17.28
CA LYS A 528 11.94 10.52 -18.23
C LYS A 528 12.60 11.00 -19.54
N THR A 529 13.19 12.19 -19.54
CA THR A 529 13.82 12.84 -20.69
C THR A 529 14.86 11.93 -21.36
N THR A 530 15.77 11.36 -20.58
CA THR A 530 16.81 10.44 -21.03
C THR A 530 16.25 9.12 -21.55
N LYS A 531 15.17 8.58 -20.95
CA LYS A 531 14.50 7.37 -21.48
C LYS A 531 14.00 7.61 -22.90
N ASP A 532 13.46 8.79 -23.17
CA ASP A 532 12.89 9.11 -24.47
C ASP A 532 13.99 9.51 -25.48
N PHE A 533 14.98 10.30 -25.07
CA PHE A 533 16.18 10.60 -25.88
C PHE A 533 16.93 9.33 -26.32
N ASN A 534 17.08 8.35 -25.42
CA ASN A 534 17.67 7.04 -25.73
C ASN A 534 17.01 6.36 -26.95
N THR A 535 15.70 6.54 -27.15
CA THR A 535 14.95 5.95 -28.27
C THR A 535 14.91 6.89 -29.48
N GLN A 536 14.78 8.20 -29.24
CA GLN A 536 14.68 9.21 -30.31
C GLN A 536 15.98 9.33 -31.11
N VAL A 537 17.15 9.25 -30.47
CA VAL A 537 18.46 9.39 -31.13
C VAL A 537 18.69 8.38 -32.26
N TYR A 538 18.19 7.14 -32.13
CA TYR A 538 18.33 6.17 -33.22
C TYR A 538 17.50 6.54 -34.45
N ARG A 539 16.48 7.40 -34.32
CA ARG A 539 15.68 7.90 -35.46
C ARG A 539 16.40 9.01 -36.24
N SER A 540 17.29 9.78 -35.61
CA SER A 540 18.13 10.77 -36.33
C SER A 540 19.37 10.14 -36.99
N LEU A 541 19.76 8.92 -36.60
CA LEU A 541 20.80 8.14 -37.26
C LEU A 541 20.25 7.37 -38.47
N LEU A 542 20.52 7.88 -39.68
CA LEU A 542 20.07 7.27 -40.94
C LEU A 542 21.07 6.24 -41.48
N LEU A 543 20.56 5.11 -41.95
CA LEU A 543 21.34 4.10 -42.67
C LEU A 543 21.44 4.47 -44.16
N ARG A 544 22.60 4.19 -44.77
CA ARG A 544 22.83 4.32 -46.22
C ARG A 544 22.97 2.92 -46.83
N PRO A 545 21.87 2.28 -47.29
CA PRO A 545 21.93 0.93 -47.82
C PRO A 545 22.83 0.88 -49.06
N ARG A 546 23.54 -0.24 -49.23
CA ARG A 546 24.34 -0.52 -50.43
C ARG A 546 23.47 -1.26 -51.44
N VAL A 547 23.67 -0.96 -52.72
CA VAL A 547 22.98 -1.61 -53.84
C VAL A 547 23.97 -2.49 -54.60
N PHE A 548 23.46 -3.52 -55.30
CA PHE A 548 24.26 -4.54 -56.00
C PHE A 548 25.23 -5.33 -55.10
N VAL A 549 24.81 -5.68 -53.89
CA VAL A 549 25.53 -6.60 -52.99
C VAL A 549 24.75 -7.92 -52.86
N ASP A 550 25.45 -9.05 -52.80
CA ASP A 550 24.84 -10.38 -52.70
C ASP A 550 24.41 -10.69 -51.26
N CYS A 551 23.16 -10.37 -50.92
CA CYS A 551 22.57 -10.61 -49.61
C CYS A 551 21.84 -11.97 -49.51
N ARG A 552 22.10 -12.94 -50.40
CA ARG A 552 21.45 -14.28 -50.36
C ARG A 552 21.81 -15.09 -49.10
N LYS A 553 22.92 -14.75 -48.46
CA LYS A 553 23.34 -15.27 -47.16
C LYS A 553 23.78 -14.09 -46.31
N CYS A 554 23.09 -13.88 -45.20
CA CYS A 554 23.53 -12.98 -44.14
C CYS A 554 23.74 -13.81 -42.88
N ASP A 555 24.79 -13.48 -42.13
CA ASP A 555 25.09 -14.10 -40.85
C ASP A 555 25.07 -13.01 -39.77
N VAL A 556 24.53 -13.36 -38.61
CA VAL A 556 24.42 -12.50 -37.42
C VAL A 556 25.14 -13.12 -36.21
N GLU A 557 25.68 -14.34 -36.34
CA GLU A 557 26.52 -14.94 -35.31
C GLU A 557 27.74 -14.06 -35.03
N THR A 558 28.16 -13.99 -33.77
CA THR A 558 29.39 -13.29 -33.41
C THR A 558 30.04 -13.91 -32.18
N GLU A 559 31.19 -13.38 -31.79
CA GLU A 559 31.88 -13.78 -30.57
C GLU A 559 31.93 -12.61 -29.61
N LEU A 560 31.43 -12.79 -28.38
CA LEU A 560 31.49 -11.80 -27.29
C LEU A 560 32.48 -12.29 -26.24
N LEU A 561 33.55 -11.52 -26.02
CA LEU A 561 34.69 -11.88 -25.16
C LEU A 561 35.36 -13.23 -25.51
N GLY A 562 35.17 -13.73 -26.73
CA GLY A 562 35.66 -15.03 -27.22
C GLY A 562 34.66 -16.19 -27.08
N TRP A 563 33.44 -15.95 -26.60
CA TRP A 563 32.37 -16.94 -26.63
C TRP A 563 31.43 -16.68 -27.81
N LYS A 564 31.14 -17.72 -28.61
CA LYS A 564 30.19 -17.64 -29.71
C LYS A 564 28.77 -17.43 -29.21
N VAL A 565 28.03 -16.55 -29.88
CA VAL A 565 26.62 -16.23 -29.64
C VAL A 565 25.87 -16.18 -30.97
N GLY A 566 24.61 -16.59 -30.96
CA GLY A 566 23.75 -16.64 -32.15
C GLY A 566 23.28 -15.26 -32.62
N LEU A 567 23.33 -14.25 -31.76
CA LEU A 567 22.91 -12.88 -32.04
C LEU A 567 23.92 -11.87 -31.44
N PRO A 568 24.11 -10.69 -32.05
CA PRO A 568 24.89 -9.59 -31.46
C PRO A 568 24.07 -8.80 -30.41
N ILE A 569 23.13 -9.50 -29.76
CA ILE A 569 22.13 -8.96 -28.83
C ILE A 569 22.27 -9.71 -27.51
N TYR A 570 22.27 -8.98 -26.40
CA TYR A 570 22.21 -9.55 -25.06
C TYR A 570 21.01 -9.00 -24.30
N VAL A 571 20.46 -9.82 -23.40
CA VAL A 571 19.51 -9.32 -22.40
C VAL A 571 20.31 -8.66 -21.27
N SER A 572 20.13 -7.35 -21.12
CA SER A 572 20.72 -6.52 -20.07
C SER A 572 20.22 -6.93 -18.69
N PRO A 573 20.99 -6.69 -17.60
CA PRO A 573 20.57 -7.07 -16.26
C PRO A 573 19.30 -6.33 -15.85
N THR A 574 18.25 -7.10 -15.61
CA THR A 574 16.94 -6.63 -15.17
C THR A 574 16.52 -7.39 -13.92
N ALA A 575 16.34 -6.64 -12.82
CA ALA A 575 15.92 -7.18 -11.53
C ALA A 575 14.40 -7.40 -11.47
N MET A 576 13.96 -8.34 -10.62
CA MET A 576 12.55 -8.61 -10.30
C MET A 576 11.69 -9.08 -11.49
N ALA A 577 12.19 -10.01 -12.32
CA ALA A 577 11.44 -10.51 -13.48
C ALA A 577 10.14 -11.27 -13.09
N ARG A 578 10.07 -11.84 -11.87
CA ARG A 578 8.85 -12.50 -11.36
C ARG A 578 7.66 -11.55 -11.13
N LEU A 579 7.87 -10.23 -11.09
CA LEU A 579 6.77 -9.24 -11.10
C LEU A 579 5.94 -9.29 -12.41
N GLY A 580 6.57 -9.66 -13.53
CA GLY A 580 5.94 -9.80 -14.84
C GLY A 580 5.37 -11.20 -15.07
N HIS A 581 6.14 -12.24 -14.78
CA HIS A 581 5.73 -13.64 -15.02
C HIS A 581 6.42 -14.62 -14.07
N PRO A 582 5.74 -15.68 -13.57
CA PRO A 582 6.29 -16.59 -12.56
C PRO A 582 7.62 -17.28 -12.91
N SER A 583 7.93 -17.47 -14.20
CA SER A 583 9.21 -18.07 -14.63
C SER A 583 10.43 -17.16 -14.44
N GLY A 584 10.23 -15.86 -14.19
CA GLY A 584 11.28 -14.91 -13.83
C GLY A 584 12.48 -14.89 -14.79
N GLU A 585 13.67 -14.68 -14.22
CA GLU A 585 14.92 -14.59 -14.95
C GLU A 585 15.32 -15.93 -15.63
N ALA A 586 14.81 -17.07 -15.16
CA ALA A 586 15.02 -18.38 -15.78
C ALA A 586 14.18 -18.56 -17.07
N GLY A 587 12.99 -17.93 -17.14
CA GLY A 587 12.21 -17.89 -18.39
C GLY A 587 12.89 -17.06 -19.48
N ILE A 588 13.62 -16.01 -19.08
CA ILE A 588 14.50 -15.25 -19.99
C ILE A 588 15.68 -16.12 -20.44
N ALA A 589 16.29 -16.90 -19.52
CA ALA A 589 17.38 -17.83 -19.84
C ALA A 589 16.97 -18.89 -20.87
N GLU A 590 15.79 -19.48 -20.71
CA GLU A 590 15.24 -20.49 -21.61
C GLU A 590 15.07 -19.93 -23.04
N ALA A 591 14.44 -18.76 -23.18
CA ALA A 591 14.28 -18.08 -24.47
C ALA A 591 15.60 -17.62 -25.09
N CYS A 592 16.57 -17.16 -24.29
CA CYS A 592 17.91 -16.83 -24.80
C CYS A 592 18.61 -18.05 -25.39
N GLY A 593 18.35 -19.26 -24.85
CA GLY A 593 18.91 -20.51 -25.34
C GLY A 593 18.46 -20.86 -26.75
N ALA A 594 17.19 -20.63 -27.09
CA ALA A 594 16.64 -20.90 -28.42
C ALA A 594 17.28 -20.05 -29.53
N PHE A 595 17.77 -18.85 -29.21
CA PHE A 595 18.39 -17.91 -30.17
C PHE A 595 19.92 -17.79 -30.02
N GLY A 596 20.53 -18.54 -29.09
CA GLY A 596 21.95 -18.37 -28.74
C GLY A 596 22.28 -16.97 -28.22
N ALA A 597 21.31 -16.25 -27.67
CA ALA A 597 21.49 -14.92 -27.09
C ALA A 597 22.17 -15.00 -25.71
N LEU A 598 22.87 -13.94 -25.34
CA LEU A 598 23.54 -13.82 -24.05
C LEU A 598 22.57 -13.21 -23.01
N GLN A 599 22.58 -13.71 -21.77
CA GLN A 599 21.87 -13.06 -20.66
C GLN A 599 22.85 -12.56 -19.60
N ILE A 600 22.71 -11.30 -19.20
CA ILE A 600 23.35 -10.77 -17.99
C ILE A 600 22.31 -10.86 -16.86
N ILE A 601 22.59 -11.66 -15.83
CA ILE A 601 21.73 -11.84 -14.67
C ILE A 601 21.93 -10.64 -13.73
N ALA A 602 20.84 -10.05 -13.23
CA ALA A 602 20.92 -8.93 -12.29
C ALA A 602 21.38 -9.38 -10.89
N ASN A 603 22.11 -8.53 -10.17
CA ASN A 603 22.53 -8.80 -8.78
C ASN A 603 21.32 -9.10 -7.87
N ASN A 604 20.22 -8.40 -8.14
CA ASN A 604 18.97 -8.47 -7.41
C ASN A 604 17.90 -9.14 -8.30
N SER A 605 18.22 -10.30 -8.87
CA SER A 605 17.23 -11.14 -9.56
C SER A 605 16.21 -11.72 -8.57
N SER A 606 14.98 -11.98 -9.04
CA SER A 606 13.93 -12.65 -8.25
C SER A 606 14.11 -14.17 -8.13
N LEU A 607 15.19 -14.70 -8.70
CA LEU A 607 15.66 -16.09 -8.62
C LEU A 607 17.15 -16.09 -8.27
N SER A 608 17.66 -17.19 -7.69
CA SER A 608 19.10 -17.31 -7.40
C SER A 608 19.94 -17.50 -8.69
N PRO A 609 21.23 -17.16 -8.69
CA PRO A 609 22.11 -17.41 -9.84
C PRO A 609 22.04 -18.87 -10.32
N GLU A 610 22.03 -19.80 -9.37
CA GLU A 610 21.95 -21.24 -9.54
C GLU A 610 20.62 -21.66 -10.23
N GLN A 611 19.49 -21.08 -9.81
CA GLN A 611 18.18 -21.34 -10.42
C GLN A 611 18.07 -20.80 -11.84
N VAL A 612 18.64 -19.63 -12.13
CA VAL A 612 18.61 -19.03 -13.48
C VAL A 612 19.40 -19.88 -14.48
N VAL A 613 20.56 -20.42 -14.07
CA VAL A 613 21.39 -21.27 -14.94
C VAL A 613 21.07 -22.77 -14.85
N ALA A 614 20.08 -23.19 -14.06
CA ALA A 614 19.80 -24.62 -13.80
C ALA A 614 19.46 -25.44 -15.05
N LYS A 615 18.91 -24.80 -16.10
CA LYS A 615 18.62 -25.41 -17.41
C LYS A 615 19.53 -24.89 -18.54
N ALA A 616 20.65 -24.25 -18.21
CA ALA A 616 21.55 -23.68 -19.21
C ALA A 616 22.06 -24.75 -20.19
N LEU A 617 21.93 -24.49 -21.49
CA LEU A 617 22.59 -25.29 -22.51
C LEU A 617 24.12 -25.12 -22.39
N PRO A 618 24.95 -26.13 -22.71
CA PRO A 618 26.41 -26.04 -22.60
C PRO A 618 27.05 -24.89 -23.40
N THR A 619 26.37 -24.41 -24.44
CA THR A 619 26.78 -23.31 -25.32
C THR A 619 26.29 -21.94 -24.85
N GLN A 620 25.36 -21.85 -23.89
CA GLN A 620 24.86 -20.56 -23.41
C GLN A 620 25.90 -19.79 -22.60
N VAL A 621 25.84 -18.47 -22.74
CA VAL A 621 26.75 -17.52 -22.09
C VAL A 621 25.94 -16.67 -21.13
N PHE A 622 26.35 -16.68 -19.85
CA PHE A 622 25.77 -15.81 -18.84
C PHE A 622 26.80 -14.81 -18.30
N GLY A 623 26.38 -13.58 -18.07
CA GLY A 623 27.11 -12.61 -17.25
C GLY A 623 26.44 -12.47 -15.88
N TRP A 624 27.19 -12.13 -14.84
CA TRP A 624 26.61 -11.73 -13.55
C TRP A 624 26.83 -10.24 -13.31
N GLN A 625 25.76 -9.48 -13.13
CA GLN A 625 25.84 -8.08 -12.73
C GLN A 625 26.11 -7.98 -11.23
N LEU A 626 27.12 -7.21 -10.85
CA LEU A 626 27.47 -6.92 -9.47
C LEU A 626 27.00 -5.51 -9.09
N TYR A 627 26.26 -5.41 -7.98
CA TYR A 627 26.21 -4.20 -7.17
C TYR A 627 27.05 -4.45 -5.93
N VAL A 628 28.11 -3.66 -5.78
CA VAL A 628 28.94 -3.69 -4.57
C VAL A 628 28.11 -3.13 -3.42
N GLN A 629 28.03 -3.91 -2.34
CA GLN A 629 27.33 -3.55 -1.11
C GLN A 629 28.28 -2.86 -0.13
N LEU A 630 27.75 -1.98 0.73
CA LEU A 630 28.48 -1.34 1.83
C LEU A 630 29.15 -2.38 2.74
N ASP A 631 28.46 -3.48 3.05
CA ASP A 631 29.13 -4.69 3.54
C ASP A 631 29.78 -5.45 2.37
N ARG A 632 31.09 -5.23 2.21
CA ARG A 632 31.89 -5.91 1.19
C ARG A 632 31.85 -7.43 1.33
N ARG A 633 31.65 -7.99 2.53
CA ARG A 633 31.58 -9.45 2.75
C ARG A 633 30.40 -10.09 2.03
N ALA A 634 29.25 -9.42 1.97
CA ALA A 634 28.09 -9.88 1.20
C ALA A 634 28.41 -9.95 -0.31
N SER A 635 29.17 -8.97 -0.81
CA SER A 635 29.63 -8.94 -2.21
C SER A 635 30.66 -10.04 -2.49
N GLU A 636 31.59 -10.28 -1.57
CA GLU A 636 32.61 -11.35 -1.65
C GLU A 636 31.96 -12.74 -1.63
N ALA A 637 30.96 -12.96 -0.77
CA ALA A 637 30.19 -14.21 -0.72
C ALA A 637 29.41 -14.45 -2.02
N MET A 638 28.78 -13.42 -2.59
CA MET A 638 28.09 -13.54 -3.89
C MET A 638 29.08 -13.84 -5.03
N LEU A 639 30.22 -13.14 -5.08
CA LEU A 639 31.29 -13.44 -6.03
C LEU A 639 31.80 -14.88 -5.90
N ALA A 640 31.97 -15.38 -4.67
CA ALA A 640 32.36 -16.77 -4.43
C ALA A 640 31.31 -17.78 -4.93
N ARG A 641 30.01 -17.49 -4.81
CA ARG A 641 28.93 -18.32 -5.43
C ARG A 641 29.05 -18.31 -6.95
N VAL A 642 29.01 -17.13 -7.55
CA VAL A 642 29.06 -16.90 -9.00
C VAL A 642 30.33 -17.48 -9.62
N ASN A 643 31.46 -17.45 -8.91
CA ASN A 643 32.71 -18.03 -9.38
C ASN A 643 32.62 -19.55 -9.63
N ARG A 644 31.82 -20.27 -8.84
CA ARG A 644 31.59 -21.72 -8.96
C ARG A 644 30.62 -22.10 -10.09
N LEU A 645 29.98 -21.13 -10.73
CA LEU A 645 29.08 -21.38 -11.85
C LEU A 645 29.84 -21.26 -13.17
N ASP A 646 30.07 -22.39 -13.83
CA ASP A 646 30.76 -22.44 -15.13
C ASP A 646 29.94 -21.80 -16.26
N ALA A 647 28.61 -21.79 -16.15
CA ALA A 647 27.73 -21.11 -17.09
C ALA A 647 27.93 -19.58 -17.09
N VAL A 648 28.26 -18.99 -15.92
CA VAL A 648 28.58 -17.58 -15.80
C VAL A 648 30.02 -17.34 -16.23
N LYS A 649 30.22 -16.58 -17.31
CA LYS A 649 31.52 -16.39 -17.95
C LYS A 649 32.26 -15.12 -17.49
N PHE A 650 31.56 -14.08 -17.07
CA PHE A 650 32.12 -12.78 -16.69
C PHE A 650 31.28 -12.04 -15.64
N VAL A 651 31.89 -11.04 -15.00
CA VAL A 651 31.23 -10.15 -14.01
C VAL A 651 31.06 -8.76 -14.60
N VAL A 652 29.89 -8.16 -14.40
CA VAL A 652 29.50 -6.82 -14.90
C VAL A 652 29.34 -5.88 -13.71
N LEU A 653 30.39 -5.13 -13.38
CA LEU A 653 30.34 -4.12 -12.32
C LEU A 653 29.53 -2.91 -12.81
N THR A 654 28.42 -2.62 -12.14
CA THR A 654 27.54 -1.50 -12.51
C THR A 654 27.87 -0.25 -11.71
N LEU A 655 28.14 0.85 -12.41
CA LEU A 655 28.65 2.12 -11.87
C LEU A 655 27.67 3.28 -12.04
N ASP A 656 26.65 3.17 -12.91
CA ASP A 656 25.70 4.24 -13.24
C ASP A 656 24.62 4.49 -12.17
N ALA A 657 24.63 3.75 -11.05
CA ALA A 657 23.60 3.87 -10.01
C ALA A 657 24.17 3.63 -8.59
N PRO A 658 25.05 4.52 -8.09
CA PRO A 658 25.53 4.49 -6.70
C PRO A 658 24.45 4.85 -5.68
N VAL A 659 23.38 5.51 -6.14
CA VAL A 659 22.12 5.77 -5.42
C VAL A 659 20.96 5.45 -6.36
N SER A 660 19.76 5.22 -5.81
CA SER A 660 18.56 5.04 -6.66
C SER A 660 18.21 6.36 -7.35
N GLY A 661 18.02 6.33 -8.68
CA GLY A 661 17.32 7.40 -9.38
C GLY A 661 15.87 7.53 -8.89
N LYS A 662 15.34 8.75 -8.90
CA LYS A 662 13.97 9.08 -8.45
C LYS A 662 12.96 8.66 -9.52
N ARG A 663 12.12 7.66 -9.24
CA ARG A 663 11.29 6.98 -10.26
C ARG A 663 9.81 7.23 -10.00
N GLU A 664 9.32 8.36 -10.49
CA GLU A 664 8.00 8.87 -10.08
C GLU A 664 6.83 7.92 -10.36
N ASP A 665 6.84 7.09 -11.42
CA ASP A 665 5.74 6.13 -11.64
C ASP A 665 5.70 5.05 -10.54
N ASP A 666 6.87 4.54 -10.14
CA ASP A 666 7.03 3.52 -9.10
C ASP A 666 6.70 4.13 -7.73
N GLU A 667 7.14 5.36 -7.48
CA GLU A 667 6.75 6.13 -6.29
C GLU A 667 5.24 6.38 -6.24
N ARG A 668 4.59 6.84 -7.31
CA ARG A 668 3.14 7.14 -7.33
C ARG A 668 2.26 5.91 -7.02
N ILE A 669 2.64 4.71 -7.47
CA ILE A 669 1.93 3.47 -7.11
C ILE A 669 2.10 3.14 -5.62
N ASN A 670 3.30 3.35 -5.06
CA ASN A 670 3.56 3.11 -3.64
C ASN A 670 2.98 4.22 -2.73
N VAL A 671 2.93 5.49 -3.14
CA VAL A 671 2.27 6.58 -2.40
C VAL A 671 0.77 6.29 -2.17
N GLN A 672 0.13 5.52 -3.05
CA GLN A 672 -1.26 5.08 -2.90
C GLN A 672 -1.45 3.80 -2.04
N SER A 673 -0.37 3.11 -1.64
CA SER A 673 -0.49 1.75 -1.06
C SER A 673 0.52 1.36 0.03
N ASN A 674 1.71 1.97 0.08
CA ASN A 674 2.84 1.52 0.90
C ASN A 674 3.82 2.67 1.25
N PRO A 675 4.01 3.00 2.54
CA PRO A 675 5.02 3.97 3.01
C PRO A 675 6.49 3.62 2.69
N ALA A 676 6.81 2.35 2.40
CA ALA A 676 8.17 1.83 2.35
C ALA A 676 9.03 2.24 1.14
N GLY A 677 8.67 3.32 0.44
CA GLY A 677 9.35 3.79 -0.78
C GLY A 677 9.02 2.97 -2.03
N SER A 678 9.62 3.36 -3.15
CA SER A 678 9.53 2.67 -4.44
C SER A 678 10.27 1.33 -4.44
N VAL A 679 9.90 0.42 -5.35
CA VAL A 679 10.66 -0.84 -5.55
C VAL A 679 12.11 -0.51 -5.91
N SER A 680 12.34 0.59 -6.63
CA SER A 680 13.69 1.12 -6.87
C SER A 680 14.43 1.60 -5.62
N ALA A 681 13.79 2.29 -4.68
CA ALA A 681 14.48 2.73 -3.46
C ALA A 681 14.97 1.51 -2.64
N GLN A 682 14.13 0.48 -2.52
CA GLN A 682 14.42 -0.75 -1.80
C GLN A 682 15.57 -1.54 -2.44
N LEU A 683 15.57 -1.72 -3.77
CA LEU A 683 16.60 -2.50 -4.47
C LEU A 683 18.01 -1.90 -4.39
N PHE A 684 18.15 -0.60 -4.08
CA PHE A 684 19.44 0.09 -4.06
C PHE A 684 19.93 0.41 -2.65
N ALA A 685 19.09 0.27 -1.63
CA ALA A 685 19.53 0.38 -0.24
C ALA A 685 20.63 -0.66 0.05
N GLY A 686 21.71 -0.21 0.70
CA GLY A 686 22.91 -1.02 0.92
C GLY A 686 23.97 -0.98 -0.19
N THR A 687 23.68 -0.42 -1.38
CA THR A 687 24.69 -0.23 -2.44
C THR A 687 25.76 0.77 -2.00
N ASP A 688 27.04 0.47 -2.27
CA ASP A 688 28.18 1.29 -1.88
C ASP A 688 28.40 2.43 -2.90
N PRO A 689 28.25 3.71 -2.51
CA PRO A 689 28.47 4.85 -3.39
C PRO A 689 29.94 5.27 -3.50
N SER A 690 30.86 4.68 -2.72
CA SER A 690 32.25 5.13 -2.61
C SER A 690 33.23 4.46 -3.59
N LEU A 691 32.73 3.88 -4.69
CA LEU A 691 33.54 3.09 -5.62
C LEU A 691 34.57 3.96 -6.38
N THR A 692 35.86 3.73 -6.11
CA THR A 692 36.98 4.33 -6.85
C THR A 692 37.58 3.36 -7.87
N TRP A 693 38.15 3.89 -8.96
CA TRP A 693 38.75 3.09 -10.04
C TRP A 693 39.82 2.10 -9.54
N ASN A 694 40.76 2.57 -8.70
CA ASN A 694 41.90 1.75 -8.30
C ASN A 694 41.50 0.69 -7.26
N GLU A 695 40.91 1.13 -6.14
CA GLU A 695 40.63 0.24 -5.00
C GLU A 695 39.56 -0.79 -5.35
N THR A 696 38.52 -0.39 -6.09
CA THR A 696 37.43 -1.31 -6.47
C THR A 696 37.89 -2.38 -7.46
N LEU A 697 38.69 -2.01 -8.47
CA LEU A 697 39.22 -2.99 -9.42
C LEU A 697 40.28 -3.89 -8.80
N GLU A 698 41.13 -3.35 -7.91
CA GLU A 698 42.10 -4.15 -7.18
C GLU A 698 41.39 -5.17 -6.27
N TRP A 699 40.43 -4.73 -5.45
CA TRP A 699 39.60 -5.61 -4.63
C TRP A 699 38.85 -6.67 -5.46
N LEU A 700 38.24 -6.29 -6.59
CA LEU A 700 37.49 -7.23 -7.42
C LEU A 700 38.42 -8.28 -8.08
N SER A 701 39.64 -7.90 -8.47
CA SER A 701 40.65 -8.81 -9.03
C SER A 701 41.17 -9.87 -8.05
N ARG A 702 41.07 -9.59 -6.74
CA ARG A 702 41.37 -10.57 -5.67
C ARG A 702 40.25 -11.61 -5.54
N HIS A 703 39.00 -11.20 -5.77
CA HIS A 703 37.80 -12.00 -5.53
C HIS A 703 37.19 -12.68 -6.76
N THR A 704 37.60 -12.34 -7.99
CA THR A 704 37.27 -13.12 -9.20
C THR A 704 38.43 -13.18 -10.19
N LYS A 705 38.46 -14.26 -10.98
CA LYS A 705 39.33 -14.43 -12.16
C LYS A 705 38.54 -14.43 -13.47
N LYS A 706 37.21 -14.31 -13.41
CA LYS A 706 36.38 -14.12 -14.60
C LYS A 706 36.61 -12.69 -15.13
N PRO A 707 36.53 -12.45 -16.46
CA PRO A 707 36.64 -11.10 -17.03
C PRO A 707 35.71 -10.09 -16.37
N ILE A 708 36.17 -8.84 -16.23
CA ILE A 708 35.36 -7.74 -15.73
C ILE A 708 34.87 -6.91 -16.91
N ILE A 709 33.57 -6.61 -16.90
CA ILE A 709 32.91 -5.61 -17.74
C ILE A 709 32.48 -4.46 -16.83
N LEU A 710 32.72 -3.21 -17.25
CA LEU A 710 32.19 -2.04 -16.54
C LEU A 710 30.94 -1.53 -17.23
N LYS A 711 29.81 -1.47 -16.53
CA LYS A 711 28.54 -0.94 -17.04
C LYS A 711 28.27 0.45 -16.46
N GLY A 712 27.79 1.36 -17.30
CA GLY A 712 27.30 2.66 -16.87
C GLY A 712 28.19 3.85 -17.25
N LEU A 713 29.15 3.61 -18.13
CA LEU A 713 30.05 4.66 -18.62
C LEU A 713 29.27 5.54 -19.60
N GLN A 714 29.32 6.85 -19.36
CA GLN A 714 28.55 7.85 -20.12
C GLN A 714 29.44 8.90 -20.79
N THR A 715 30.75 8.88 -20.55
CA THR A 715 31.77 9.75 -21.15
C THR A 715 32.82 8.93 -21.91
N HIS A 716 33.53 9.54 -22.86
CA HIS A 716 34.64 8.88 -23.55
C HIS A 716 35.93 8.85 -22.72
N GLU A 717 36.05 9.73 -21.73
CA GLU A 717 37.13 9.82 -20.75
C GLU A 717 37.14 8.59 -19.84
N ASP A 718 35.99 8.23 -19.26
CA ASP A 718 35.86 7.01 -18.43
C ASP A 718 36.20 5.75 -19.23
N VAL A 719 35.79 5.71 -20.50
CA VAL A 719 36.10 4.59 -21.41
C VAL A 719 37.61 4.53 -21.73
N ALA A 720 38.27 5.68 -21.88
CA ALA A 720 39.72 5.76 -22.04
C ALA A 720 40.49 5.42 -20.75
N ILE A 721 39.91 5.63 -19.57
CA ILE A 721 40.45 5.17 -18.28
C ILE A 721 40.30 3.65 -18.16
N ALA A 722 39.11 3.09 -18.43
CA ALA A 722 38.86 1.64 -18.43
C ALA A 722 39.86 0.88 -19.33
N ALA A 723 40.19 1.44 -20.50
CA ALA A 723 41.18 0.90 -21.43
C ALA A 723 42.65 0.90 -20.94
N ARG A 724 42.93 1.45 -19.76
CA ARG A 724 44.21 1.33 -19.05
C ARG A 724 44.27 0.09 -18.16
N TYR A 725 43.12 -0.41 -17.71
CA TYR A 725 42.98 -1.59 -16.85
C TYR A 725 42.84 -2.91 -17.64
N THR A 726 43.11 -2.91 -18.96
CA THR A 726 43.25 -4.16 -19.73
C THR A 726 44.52 -4.92 -19.31
N PRO A 727 44.50 -6.25 -19.14
CA PRO A 727 43.43 -7.18 -19.53
C PRO A 727 42.41 -7.51 -18.42
N LEU A 728 42.44 -6.86 -17.25
CA LEU A 728 41.49 -7.11 -16.16
C LEU A 728 40.06 -6.69 -16.55
N VAL A 729 39.91 -5.46 -17.04
CA VAL A 729 38.69 -5.01 -17.71
C VAL A 729 38.77 -5.42 -19.19
N ARG A 730 37.80 -6.19 -19.68
CA ARG A 730 37.79 -6.75 -21.04
C ARG A 730 36.71 -6.16 -21.95
N ALA A 731 35.69 -5.56 -21.38
CA ALA A 731 34.69 -4.79 -22.11
C ALA A 731 34.12 -3.64 -21.26
N VAL A 732 33.40 -2.72 -21.91
CA VAL A 732 32.56 -1.72 -21.25
C VAL A 732 31.16 -1.73 -21.87
N ILE A 733 30.12 -1.48 -21.06
CA ILE A 733 28.75 -1.22 -21.53
C ILE A 733 28.46 0.27 -21.33
N LEU A 734 28.32 0.98 -22.44
CA LEU A 734 27.85 2.37 -22.43
C LEU A 734 26.35 2.35 -22.12
N SER A 735 25.97 3.00 -21.03
CA SER A 735 24.61 2.94 -20.47
C SER A 735 24.36 4.10 -19.53
N ASN A 736 23.12 4.61 -19.54
CA ASN A 736 22.57 5.53 -18.54
C ASN A 736 21.47 4.83 -17.72
N HIS A 737 21.66 3.53 -17.47
CA HIS A 737 20.68 2.62 -16.87
C HIS A 737 19.32 2.56 -17.61
N GLY A 738 19.29 2.86 -18.91
CA GLY A 738 18.06 3.00 -19.69
C GLY A 738 17.19 4.19 -19.24
N GLY A 739 17.84 5.26 -18.77
CA GLY A 739 17.21 6.45 -18.20
C GLY A 739 16.64 6.25 -16.80
N ARG A 740 17.20 5.37 -15.96
CA ARG A 740 16.65 5.00 -14.63
C ARG A 740 17.49 5.49 -13.43
N SER A 741 18.51 6.30 -13.69
CA SER A 741 19.43 6.83 -12.69
C SER A 741 19.41 8.37 -12.70
N LEU A 742 20.25 9.00 -13.53
CA LEU A 742 20.25 10.44 -13.78
C LEU A 742 19.37 10.77 -14.99
N ASP A 743 18.39 11.66 -14.85
CA ASP A 743 17.67 12.22 -16.00
C ASP A 743 18.47 13.36 -16.65
N THR A 744 18.15 13.72 -17.90
CA THR A 744 18.93 14.61 -18.81
C THR A 744 20.32 14.11 -19.22
N ALA A 745 20.76 12.95 -18.71
CA ALA A 745 21.94 12.25 -19.18
C ALA A 745 21.89 11.90 -20.69
N PRO A 746 23.04 11.91 -21.40
CA PRO A 746 23.08 11.66 -22.84
C PRO A 746 22.76 10.19 -23.20
N PRO A 747 22.24 9.93 -24.41
CA PRO A 747 22.10 8.58 -24.92
C PRO A 747 23.43 7.85 -25.11
N ALA A 748 23.49 6.55 -24.80
CA ALA A 748 24.71 5.74 -24.91
C ALA A 748 25.35 5.73 -26.31
N VAL A 749 24.56 5.97 -27.37
CA VAL A 749 25.09 6.07 -28.75
C VAL A 749 25.84 7.39 -29.01
N HIS A 750 25.57 8.47 -28.25
CA HIS A 750 26.40 9.67 -28.26
C HIS A 750 27.77 9.37 -27.67
N THR A 751 27.82 8.71 -26.50
CA THR A 751 29.09 8.24 -25.90
C THR A 751 29.84 7.31 -26.87
N LEU A 752 29.16 6.45 -27.63
CA LEU A 752 29.79 5.61 -28.65
C LEU A 752 30.45 6.43 -29.78
N LEU A 753 29.75 7.47 -30.27
CA LEU A 753 30.28 8.41 -31.27
C LEU A 753 31.49 9.18 -30.73
N GLU A 754 31.44 9.62 -29.47
CA GLU A 754 32.55 10.27 -28.78
C GLU A 754 33.76 9.35 -28.63
N VAL A 755 33.56 8.10 -28.17
CA VAL A 755 34.64 7.09 -28.07
C VAL A 755 35.29 6.86 -29.43
N ARG A 756 34.50 6.77 -30.51
CA ARG A 756 35.02 6.64 -31.89
C ARG A 756 35.78 7.89 -32.38
N LYS A 757 35.40 9.08 -31.92
CA LYS A 757 36.04 10.35 -32.31
C LYS A 757 37.32 10.64 -31.51
N TYR A 758 37.29 10.45 -30.19
CA TYR A 758 38.31 10.94 -29.26
C TYR A 758 39.23 9.84 -28.70
N CYS A 759 38.75 8.60 -28.55
CA CYS A 759 39.58 7.47 -28.10
C CYS A 759 39.42 6.17 -28.93
N PRO A 760 39.50 6.22 -30.28
CA PRO A 760 39.28 5.04 -31.15
C PRO A 760 40.28 3.88 -30.94
N HIS A 761 41.38 4.12 -30.22
CA HIS A 761 42.32 3.07 -29.83
C HIS A 761 41.72 2.04 -28.84
N VAL A 762 40.63 2.39 -28.14
CA VAL A 762 39.95 1.51 -27.18
C VAL A 762 39.42 0.24 -27.84
N PHE A 763 38.82 0.36 -29.04
CA PHE A 763 38.28 -0.78 -29.81
C PHE A 763 39.33 -1.84 -30.20
N LYS A 764 40.63 -1.53 -30.07
CA LYS A 764 41.72 -2.49 -30.30
C LYS A 764 42.17 -3.22 -29.02
N LYS A 765 41.72 -2.77 -27.85
CA LYS A 765 42.13 -3.28 -26.53
C LYS A 765 41.03 -4.03 -25.78
N MET A 766 39.78 -3.60 -25.95
CA MET A 766 38.61 -4.14 -25.28
C MET A 766 37.36 -4.00 -26.16
N GLU A 767 36.31 -4.74 -25.84
CA GLU A 767 35.02 -4.59 -26.51
C GLU A 767 34.22 -3.42 -25.94
N VAL A 768 33.46 -2.73 -26.79
CA VAL A 768 32.52 -1.68 -26.38
C VAL A 768 31.12 -2.18 -26.74
N TRP A 769 30.26 -2.32 -25.73
CA TRP A 769 28.86 -2.71 -25.87
C TRP A 769 27.99 -1.50 -25.53
N VAL A 770 26.73 -1.49 -25.95
CA VAL A 770 25.78 -0.40 -25.62
C VAL A 770 24.44 -0.97 -25.16
N ASP A 771 23.73 -0.27 -24.27
CA ASP A 771 22.31 -0.51 -24.01
C ASP A 771 21.51 0.80 -23.90
N GLY A 772 20.18 0.67 -23.81
CA GLY A 772 19.25 1.79 -23.70
C GLY A 772 18.58 2.17 -25.01
N GLY A 773 17.26 2.36 -24.98
CA GLY A 773 16.47 2.93 -26.08
C GLY A 773 16.19 2.06 -27.30
N ILE A 774 16.90 0.93 -27.47
CA ILE A 774 16.73 -0.01 -28.58
C ILE A 774 15.25 -0.44 -28.71
N ARG A 775 14.69 -0.32 -29.92
CA ARG A 775 13.31 -0.75 -30.25
C ARG A 775 13.17 -1.52 -31.56
N ARG A 776 14.14 -1.39 -32.48
CA ARG A 776 14.11 -2.04 -33.80
C ARG A 776 15.48 -2.63 -34.15
N GLY A 777 15.51 -3.63 -35.03
CA GLY A 777 16.78 -4.19 -35.53
C GLY A 777 17.67 -3.20 -36.28
N THR A 778 17.09 -2.15 -36.87
CA THR A 778 17.86 -1.03 -37.42
C THR A 778 18.63 -0.26 -36.36
N ASP A 779 18.18 -0.22 -35.10
CA ASP A 779 18.89 0.42 -33.99
C ASP A 779 20.12 -0.41 -33.59
N VAL A 780 19.95 -1.74 -33.53
CA VAL A 780 21.03 -2.71 -33.34
C VAL A 780 22.10 -2.51 -34.42
N VAL A 781 21.70 -2.53 -35.70
CA VAL A 781 22.62 -2.36 -36.84
C VAL A 781 23.36 -1.02 -36.78
N LYS A 782 22.68 0.09 -36.46
CA LYS A 782 23.33 1.41 -36.31
C LYS A 782 24.43 1.38 -35.23
N ALA A 783 24.15 0.80 -34.06
CA ALA A 783 25.15 0.67 -32.99
C ALA A 783 26.35 -0.18 -33.43
N LEU A 784 26.12 -1.32 -34.10
CA LEU A 784 27.18 -2.19 -34.61
C LEU A 784 28.05 -1.47 -35.66
N CYS A 785 27.45 -0.74 -36.62
CA CYS A 785 28.18 0.06 -37.60
C CYS A 785 29.03 1.17 -36.95
N LEU A 786 28.58 1.73 -35.83
CA LEU A 786 29.34 2.70 -35.04
C LEU A 786 30.47 2.08 -34.20
N GLY A 787 30.57 0.75 -34.15
CA GLY A 787 31.66 0.01 -33.50
C GLY A 787 31.27 -0.66 -32.18
N ALA A 788 29.99 -0.65 -31.79
CA ALA A 788 29.54 -1.52 -30.73
C ALA A 788 29.73 -2.99 -31.15
N LYS A 789 30.14 -3.84 -30.21
CA LYS A 789 30.34 -5.28 -30.43
C LYS A 789 29.09 -6.09 -30.06
N ALA A 790 28.27 -5.58 -29.14
CA ALA A 790 26.97 -6.13 -28.77
C ALA A 790 26.00 -5.02 -28.35
N VAL A 791 24.70 -5.31 -28.42
CA VAL A 791 23.61 -4.38 -28.10
C VAL A 791 22.65 -4.98 -27.06
N GLY A 792 22.39 -4.23 -25.99
CA GLY A 792 21.62 -4.69 -24.84
C GLY A 792 20.15 -4.31 -24.87
N ILE A 793 19.28 -5.26 -24.54
CA ILE A 793 17.85 -5.03 -24.30
C ILE A 793 17.46 -5.32 -22.85
N GLY A 794 16.78 -4.37 -22.20
CA GLY A 794 16.24 -4.54 -20.85
C GLY A 794 14.73 -4.68 -20.86
N ARG A 795 14.01 -3.55 -20.84
CA ARG A 795 12.54 -3.50 -20.84
C ARG A 795 11.86 -4.41 -21.88
N PRO A 796 12.33 -4.52 -23.14
CA PRO A 796 11.71 -5.43 -24.12
C PRO A 796 11.66 -6.89 -23.67
N ALA A 797 12.71 -7.41 -23.02
CA ALA A 797 12.72 -8.78 -22.51
C ALA A 797 11.71 -8.96 -21.36
N LEU A 798 11.58 -7.98 -20.46
CA LEU A 798 10.58 -7.99 -19.39
C LEU A 798 9.14 -7.90 -19.94
N TRP A 799 8.93 -7.12 -21.00
CA TRP A 799 7.63 -6.98 -21.66
C TRP A 799 7.24 -8.25 -22.41
N GLY A 800 8.17 -8.85 -23.16
CA GLY A 800 7.96 -10.17 -23.76
C GLY A 800 7.62 -11.22 -22.71
N LEU A 801 8.40 -11.29 -21.63
CA LEU A 801 8.17 -12.20 -20.52
C LEU A 801 6.78 -12.01 -19.89
N GLY A 802 6.35 -10.77 -19.67
CA GLY A 802 5.02 -10.47 -19.13
C GLY A 802 3.87 -10.68 -20.11
N ALA A 803 4.12 -10.63 -21.43
CA ALA A 803 3.10 -10.82 -22.46
C ALA A 803 2.79 -12.31 -22.72
N GLY A 804 3.79 -13.18 -22.69
CA GLY A 804 3.62 -14.60 -23.03
C GLY A 804 4.71 -15.53 -22.48
N GLY A 805 5.31 -15.21 -21.33
CA GLY A 805 6.35 -16.02 -20.71
C GLY A 805 7.56 -16.20 -21.63
N VAL A 806 8.08 -17.43 -21.71
CA VAL A 806 9.22 -17.80 -22.57
C VAL A 806 8.96 -17.41 -24.02
N LYS A 807 7.81 -17.77 -24.59
CA LYS A 807 7.43 -17.46 -25.98
C LYS A 807 7.40 -15.97 -26.29
N GLY A 808 7.00 -15.13 -25.32
CA GLY A 808 7.00 -13.68 -25.52
C GLY A 808 8.43 -13.08 -25.53
N VAL A 809 9.38 -13.68 -24.79
CA VAL A 809 10.80 -13.33 -24.90
C VAL A 809 11.40 -13.85 -26.20
N GLU A 810 11.06 -15.07 -26.63
CA GLU A 810 11.42 -15.61 -27.95
C GLU A 810 10.93 -14.69 -29.06
N ARG A 811 9.68 -14.24 -29.00
CA ARG A 811 9.11 -13.28 -29.95
C ARG A 811 9.85 -11.94 -29.93
N THR A 812 10.20 -11.43 -28.75
CA THR A 812 11.03 -10.23 -28.59
C THR A 812 12.38 -10.38 -29.29
N LEU A 813 13.06 -11.52 -29.09
CA LEU A 813 14.33 -11.86 -29.73
C LEU A 813 14.18 -12.16 -31.24
N GLN A 814 13.00 -12.56 -31.71
CA GLN A 814 12.70 -12.76 -33.13
C GLN A 814 12.43 -11.44 -33.86
N SER A 815 11.83 -10.44 -33.20
CA SER A 815 11.50 -9.13 -33.78
C SER A 815 12.68 -8.14 -33.86
N LEU A 816 13.83 -8.48 -33.26
CA LEU A 816 14.99 -7.59 -33.10
C LEU A 816 16.14 -7.80 -34.09
N PRO A 817 16.43 -8.99 -34.62
CA PRO A 817 17.29 -9.12 -35.79
C PRO A 817 16.68 -8.31 -36.95
N PRO A 818 17.49 -7.58 -37.74
CA PRO A 818 17.03 -7.20 -39.08
C PRO A 818 16.57 -8.48 -39.78
N ILE A 819 15.37 -8.47 -40.36
CA ILE A 819 14.68 -9.70 -40.77
C ILE A 819 15.49 -10.38 -41.89
N LEU A 820 16.26 -11.39 -41.51
CA LEU A 820 17.27 -12.08 -42.33
C LEU A 820 17.27 -13.60 -42.12
N PHE A 821 16.25 -14.15 -41.45
CA PHE A 821 16.00 -15.58 -41.53
C PHE A 821 15.57 -15.92 -42.96
N CYS A 822 16.46 -16.55 -43.74
CA CYS A 822 16.24 -16.87 -45.15
C CYS A 822 15.03 -17.79 -45.47
N ASN A 823 14.27 -18.22 -44.46
CA ASN A 823 13.04 -19.02 -44.58
C ASN A 823 11.78 -18.31 -44.00
N CYS A 824 11.86 -17.04 -43.60
CA CYS A 824 10.67 -16.29 -43.15
C CYS A 824 10.07 -15.48 -44.33
N PRO A 825 8.78 -15.66 -44.68
CA PRO A 825 8.16 -15.03 -45.86
C PRO A 825 8.00 -13.50 -45.80
N TRP A 826 8.53 -12.83 -44.77
CA TRP A 826 8.43 -11.38 -44.52
C TRP A 826 9.80 -10.69 -44.40
N SER A 827 10.85 -11.26 -45.01
CA SER A 827 12.23 -10.78 -44.95
C SER A 827 12.49 -9.46 -45.71
N TYR A 828 12.90 -8.40 -45.00
CA TYR A 828 13.43 -7.16 -45.58
C TYR A 828 14.95 -7.27 -45.78
N THR A 829 15.36 -8.04 -46.79
CA THR A 829 16.72 -8.57 -47.00
C THR A 829 17.78 -7.56 -47.50
N ASN A 830 17.82 -6.32 -46.96
CA ASN A 830 18.60 -5.19 -47.51
C ASN A 830 19.53 -4.46 -46.51
N ILE A 831 19.80 -5.01 -45.32
CA ILE A 831 20.38 -4.23 -44.20
C ILE A 831 21.78 -4.67 -43.73
N LEU A 832 22.18 -5.93 -43.92
CA LEU A 832 23.51 -6.42 -43.47
C LEU A 832 24.35 -7.00 -44.62
N SER A 833 25.07 -6.11 -45.29
CA SER A 833 26.18 -6.40 -46.21
C SER A 833 27.09 -5.17 -46.40
#